data_AF-A0A954MU38-F1
#
_entry.id   AF-A0A954MU38-F1
#
_cell.length_a   1.000
_cell.length_b   1.000
_cell.length_c   1.000
_cell.angle_alpha   90.00
_cell.angle_beta   90.00
_cell.angle_gamma   90.00
#
_symmetry.space_group_name_H-M   'P 1'
#
loop_
_entity.id
_entity.type
_entity.pdbx_description
1 polymer ?
#
loop_
_entity_poly.entity_id
_entity_poly.type
_entity_poly.pdbx_seq_one_letter_code
_entity_poly.pdbx_strand_id
1 'polypeptide(L)'
;SVLLEANQRIEPLQGEFSEITVRIPVGMELIKLEGTRYREHRIESQDQSLVRVLFDTDNRTAASPIDLKWLLRNRIPPDQSKIQIGGFEVEKGRIQSGIVVVRVTGAYRVQRLETQDRNVVRESLAGLDRMTNPSVPGASDPSNIVGVYRVLEQPFQLVLELKKIDAYVSAEQPQYVAHFSGNSLELEATYVLQVARGTVDNFVLDWPEWKKAGWSIDGCHVRRISDREDENSDLQYDITLDSSEKDAVEVQPAEPVSGHIQIRLVAHRPIESGVQGAQIQFPELRNASSDKGVLVATLADNLDFDSKPAGTTTIRPLDPPRISSELLAEKQDHRRMAYQLNNFRSGLNIRTTVKPPSLSVESTTVVRSSERGLNLEQSLSYSISYQRFSQLMVWVPTSWIESCEYRLSTGEELRPVLTQTTEAGYQQVRLPLEKTRSGNFQLQLRAQIDESELSRSSELQILLARPSEERLSRSRLQTQNLGGIDFSVDDDLWTLESGSDNVPFWTSPTVASQVRARVKLFPDTPTSGIVVSRAFIQTTVDGVGQEYHAGTFLLRGVRGKIRITLPEGSELARTRVRNTEISAASIPDLKNTYEVSLPSLIGAGSEGEMVMECDFTHKRQFGTGFFHSVDSKLVSFGAGESWREVVWELILPPDENLFRSPKQLNPLYRWKLNGPLFTRVNSSDTESLLKWVGAVSQDRPNLNPEGWNKYVMSRFGSVPAVQFVTIRRHLIIAVGAGCSLFFTVLLMNFPVMRHVLVFWVVGTLIATLSLWYPEPVILFLQPALIGFALGLLSSIGQLWWRRRSKPQIEGKTSAIFWRSSIAAPSRERATAPPSSVQPSTSLRGSAPVGHSGLQS
;
A
#
# COMPACT_ATOMS: atom_id res chain seq x y z
N SER A 1 -25.07 55.51 -23.08
CA SER A 1 -25.22 56.77 -23.86
C SER A 1 -26.28 56.56 -24.93
N VAL A 2 -26.78 57.64 -25.54
CA VAL A 2 -27.56 57.57 -26.79
C VAL A 2 -26.62 57.90 -27.93
N LEU A 3 -26.65 57.08 -28.99
CA LEU A 3 -26.16 57.44 -30.31
C LEU A 3 -27.37 57.52 -31.22
N LEU A 4 -27.46 58.58 -32.02
CA LEU A 4 -28.54 58.76 -32.98
C LEU A 4 -27.93 58.99 -34.37
N GLU A 5 -28.25 58.08 -35.28
CA GLU A 5 -27.91 58.14 -36.70
C GLU A 5 -29.18 58.47 -37.48
N ALA A 6 -29.16 59.52 -38.29
CA ALA A 6 -30.29 59.90 -39.13
C ALA A 6 -29.85 60.15 -40.57
N ASN A 7 -30.53 59.51 -41.52
CA ASN A 7 -30.49 59.86 -42.94
C ASN A 7 -31.71 60.74 -43.23
N GLN A 8 -31.50 61.98 -43.68
CA GLN A 8 -32.55 62.94 -43.96
C GLN A 8 -32.48 63.35 -45.44
N ARG A 9 -33.52 63.03 -46.20
CA ARG A 9 -33.67 63.44 -47.60
C ARG A 9 -34.57 64.67 -47.67
N ILE A 10 -34.13 65.70 -48.39
CA ILE A 10 -34.80 66.99 -48.50
C ILE A 10 -35.03 67.29 -49.98
N GLU A 11 -36.28 67.52 -50.37
CA GLU A 11 -36.67 67.78 -51.76
C GLU A 11 -37.32 69.17 -51.90
N PRO A 12 -36.87 70.01 -52.84
CA PRO A 12 -37.51 71.31 -53.11
C PRO A 12 -38.88 71.10 -53.76
N LEU A 13 -39.95 71.54 -53.09
CA LEU A 13 -41.29 71.56 -53.68
C LEU A 13 -41.49 72.74 -54.65
N GLN A 14 -40.87 73.89 -54.36
CA GLN A 14 -40.90 75.11 -55.18
C GLN A 14 -39.62 75.92 -54.95
N GLY A 15 -39.09 76.52 -56.03
CA GLY A 15 -37.87 77.32 -55.99
C GLY A 15 -36.60 76.51 -55.73
N GLU A 16 -35.52 77.20 -55.41
CA GLU A 16 -34.23 76.60 -55.09
C GLU A 16 -33.68 77.21 -53.79
N PHE A 17 -32.80 76.50 -53.09
CA PHE A 17 -32.23 76.95 -51.81
C PHE A 17 -30.71 76.71 -51.73
N SER A 18 -29.99 77.67 -51.14
CA SER A 18 -28.54 77.60 -50.87
C SER A 18 -28.21 77.22 -49.41
N GLU A 19 -29.21 77.26 -48.53
CA GLU A 19 -29.10 76.99 -47.10
C GLU A 19 -30.42 76.45 -46.55
N ILE A 20 -30.36 75.73 -45.43
CA ILE A 20 -31.52 75.29 -44.65
C ILE A 20 -31.24 75.42 -43.15
N THR A 21 -32.29 75.59 -42.36
CA THR A 21 -32.25 75.46 -40.89
C THR A 21 -32.92 74.16 -40.49
N VAL A 22 -32.21 73.31 -39.75
CA VAL A 22 -32.71 72.04 -39.22
C VAL A 22 -32.64 72.08 -37.69
N ARG A 23 -33.77 71.80 -37.03
CA ARG A 23 -33.84 71.63 -35.59
C ARG A 23 -33.50 70.19 -35.22
N ILE A 24 -32.30 69.94 -34.71
CA ILE A 24 -31.87 68.63 -34.19
C ILE A 24 -32.42 68.38 -32.78
N PRO A 25 -32.38 67.13 -32.26
CA PRO A 25 -32.89 66.82 -30.92
C PRO A 25 -32.17 67.60 -29.80
N VAL A 26 -32.95 68.20 -28.90
CA VAL A 26 -32.45 69.01 -27.78
C VAL A 26 -31.57 68.16 -26.86
N GLY A 27 -30.41 68.72 -26.46
CA GLY A 27 -29.46 68.04 -25.58
C GLY A 27 -28.63 66.95 -26.25
N MET A 28 -28.60 66.88 -27.58
CA MET A 28 -27.65 66.04 -28.33
C MET A 28 -26.53 66.87 -28.94
N GLU A 29 -25.30 66.38 -28.80
CA GLU A 29 -24.09 66.93 -29.41
C GLU A 29 -23.96 66.41 -30.85
N LEU A 30 -23.75 67.31 -31.81
CA LEU A 30 -23.50 66.94 -33.22
C LEU A 30 -22.04 66.51 -33.40
N ILE A 31 -21.82 65.21 -33.62
CA ILE A 31 -20.47 64.65 -33.88
C ILE A 31 -20.10 64.82 -35.35
N LYS A 32 -21.02 64.53 -36.25
CA LYS A 32 -20.75 64.47 -37.69
C LYS A 32 -21.98 64.87 -38.50
N LEU A 33 -21.75 65.70 -39.51
CA LEU A 33 -22.70 65.98 -40.58
C LEU A 33 -21.99 65.79 -41.92
N GLU A 34 -22.54 64.94 -42.77
CA GLU A 34 -22.09 64.71 -44.14
C GLU A 34 -23.30 64.75 -45.07
N GLY A 35 -23.11 65.06 -46.34
CA GLY A 35 -24.22 65.04 -47.28
C GLY A 35 -23.88 65.47 -48.69
N THR A 36 -24.85 65.33 -49.58
CA THR A 36 -24.70 65.69 -50.99
C THR A 36 -24.62 67.22 -51.12
N ARG A 37 -23.52 67.76 -51.67
CA ARG A 37 -23.22 69.21 -51.77
C ARG A 37 -23.09 69.94 -50.43
N TYR A 38 -22.92 69.22 -49.31
CA TYR A 38 -22.68 69.82 -47.99
C TYR A 38 -21.34 70.55 -47.97
N ARG A 39 -21.34 71.82 -47.54
CA ARG A 39 -20.14 72.67 -47.46
C ARG A 39 -19.71 72.93 -46.01
N GLU A 40 -20.59 73.57 -45.23
CA GLU A 40 -20.35 73.87 -43.81
C GLU A 40 -21.69 73.90 -43.05
N HIS A 41 -21.62 73.89 -41.72
CA HIS A 41 -22.78 74.15 -40.87
C HIS A 41 -22.43 75.15 -39.76
N ARG A 42 -23.46 75.81 -39.22
CA ARG A 42 -23.37 76.74 -38.09
C ARG A 42 -24.44 76.39 -37.09
N ILE A 43 -24.07 76.34 -35.81
CA ILE A 43 -25.00 76.11 -34.71
C ILE A 43 -25.48 77.49 -34.25
N GLU A 44 -26.77 77.78 -34.39
CA GLU A 44 -27.34 79.13 -34.17
C GLU A 44 -27.97 79.31 -32.79
N SER A 45 -28.09 78.24 -31.99
CA SER A 45 -28.71 78.26 -30.67
C SER A 45 -27.77 77.82 -29.54
N GLN A 46 -27.94 78.41 -28.35
CA GLN A 46 -27.19 78.08 -27.14
C GLN A 46 -27.45 76.64 -26.65
N ASP A 47 -28.63 76.09 -26.92
CA ASP A 47 -28.99 74.69 -26.61
C ASP A 47 -28.53 73.69 -27.68
N GLN A 48 -27.74 74.16 -28.66
CA GLN A 48 -27.28 73.47 -29.86
C GLN A 48 -28.39 72.92 -30.78
N SER A 49 -29.68 73.16 -30.50
CA SER A 49 -30.77 72.50 -31.21
C SER A 49 -31.02 73.01 -32.63
N LEU A 50 -30.52 74.18 -33.01
CA LEU A 50 -30.68 74.76 -34.36
C LEU A 50 -29.37 74.74 -35.14
N VAL A 51 -29.35 74.00 -36.25
CA VAL A 51 -28.21 73.87 -37.15
C VAL A 51 -28.58 74.44 -38.52
N ARG A 52 -27.90 75.52 -38.93
CA ARG A 52 -27.96 76.06 -40.28
C ARG A 52 -26.94 75.33 -41.14
N VAL A 53 -27.38 74.70 -42.23
CA VAL A 53 -26.53 73.95 -43.16
C VAL A 53 -26.40 74.75 -44.46
N LEU A 54 -25.16 74.97 -44.90
CA LEU A 54 -24.82 75.67 -46.14
C LEU A 54 -24.34 74.69 -47.21
N PHE A 55 -24.77 74.90 -48.44
CA PHE A 55 -24.45 74.04 -49.59
C PHE A 55 -23.52 74.73 -50.59
N ASP A 56 -22.81 73.93 -51.40
CA ASP A 56 -21.96 74.45 -52.47
C ASP A 56 -22.80 75.12 -53.58
N THR A 57 -22.36 76.32 -53.97
CA THR A 57 -23.07 77.23 -54.88
C THR A 57 -22.50 77.19 -56.29
N ASP A 58 -22.31 75.98 -56.84
CA ASP A 58 -21.90 75.77 -58.24
C ASP A 58 -23.08 75.98 -59.22
N ASN A 59 -23.51 77.25 -59.33
CA ASN A 59 -24.35 77.88 -60.36
C ASN A 59 -25.64 77.17 -60.84
N ARG A 60 -26.04 76.08 -60.19
CA ARG A 60 -27.32 75.38 -60.29
C ARG A 60 -27.70 74.96 -58.87
N THR A 61 -28.26 75.94 -58.15
CA THR A 61 -28.94 75.79 -56.88
C THR A 61 -29.82 74.53 -56.91
N ALA A 62 -29.95 73.81 -55.78
CA ALA A 62 -30.39 72.43 -55.82
C ALA A 62 -31.89 72.24 -56.16
N ALA A 63 -32.23 72.19 -57.44
CA ALA A 63 -33.51 71.68 -57.96
C ALA A 63 -33.58 70.13 -57.94
N SER A 64 -32.90 69.49 -56.99
CA SER A 64 -32.76 68.04 -56.87
C SER A 64 -32.67 67.63 -55.40
N PRO A 65 -33.08 66.40 -55.04
CA PRO A 65 -33.01 65.93 -53.66
C PRO A 65 -31.61 66.03 -53.07
N ILE A 66 -31.54 66.45 -51.80
CA ILE A 66 -30.31 66.44 -51.00
C ILE A 66 -30.46 65.40 -49.90
N ASP A 67 -29.51 64.46 -49.85
CA ASP A 67 -29.36 63.53 -48.73
C ASP A 67 -28.32 64.04 -47.73
N LEU A 68 -28.72 64.18 -46.47
CA LEU A 68 -27.89 64.50 -45.31
C LEU A 68 -27.80 63.29 -44.37
N LYS A 69 -26.63 63.11 -43.76
CA LYS A 69 -26.33 62.08 -42.75
C LYS A 69 -25.86 62.75 -41.47
N TRP A 70 -26.59 62.50 -40.39
CA TRP A 70 -26.37 63.09 -39.08
C TRP A 70 -25.90 62.02 -38.11
N LEU A 71 -24.83 62.30 -37.36
CA LEU A 71 -24.37 61.50 -36.23
C LEU A 71 -24.38 62.37 -34.98
N LEU A 72 -25.25 62.02 -34.04
CA LEU A 72 -25.50 62.76 -32.80
C LEU A 72 -25.28 61.86 -31.59
N ARG A 73 -24.86 62.44 -30.46
CA ARG A 73 -24.63 61.70 -29.21
C ARG A 73 -25.18 62.47 -28.01
N ASN A 74 -25.71 61.72 -27.05
CA ASN A 74 -26.01 62.22 -25.71
C ASN A 74 -25.48 61.25 -24.64
N ARG A 75 -25.03 61.77 -23.50
CA ARG A 75 -24.71 60.98 -22.32
C ARG A 75 -25.96 60.90 -21.46
N ILE A 76 -26.45 59.68 -21.20
CA ILE A 76 -27.58 59.45 -20.30
C ILE A 76 -27.00 59.48 -18.87
N PRO A 77 -27.45 60.38 -17.98
CA PRO A 77 -27.13 60.32 -16.55
C PRO A 77 -27.64 59.00 -15.95
N PRO A 78 -26.95 58.39 -14.96
CA PRO A 78 -27.36 57.11 -14.39
C PRO A 78 -28.78 57.12 -13.81
N ASP A 79 -29.24 58.27 -13.28
CA ASP A 79 -30.56 58.44 -12.68
C ASP A 79 -31.68 58.73 -13.70
N GLN A 80 -31.33 59.00 -14.97
CA GLN A 80 -32.30 59.38 -15.99
C GLN A 80 -32.91 58.15 -16.68
N SER A 81 -34.01 57.64 -16.12
CA SER A 81 -34.77 56.53 -16.70
C SER A 81 -35.55 56.90 -17.97
N LYS A 82 -35.73 58.19 -18.32
CA LYS A 82 -36.54 58.62 -19.47
C LYS A 82 -35.74 59.35 -20.54
N ILE A 83 -35.83 58.84 -21.78
CA ILE A 83 -35.28 59.46 -22.99
C ILE A 83 -36.44 59.98 -23.82
N GLN A 84 -36.35 61.25 -24.23
CA GLN A 84 -37.22 61.87 -25.20
C GLN A 84 -36.47 62.02 -26.53
N ILE A 85 -37.05 61.53 -27.62
CA ILE A 85 -36.53 61.66 -28.98
C ILE A 85 -37.52 62.48 -29.81
N GLY A 86 -37.06 63.55 -30.43
CA GLY A 86 -37.83 64.44 -31.30
C GLY A 86 -36.87 65.43 -31.96
N GLY A 87 -37.24 65.99 -33.13
CA GLY A 87 -36.35 66.85 -33.93
C GLY A 87 -36.24 66.40 -35.38
N PHE A 88 -35.20 66.84 -36.08
CA PHE A 88 -35.07 66.82 -37.55
C PHE A 88 -36.18 67.60 -38.28
N GLU A 89 -36.70 68.64 -37.64
CA GLU A 89 -37.66 69.57 -38.23
C GLU A 89 -36.90 70.58 -39.10
N VAL A 90 -37.26 70.66 -40.38
CA VAL A 90 -36.78 71.69 -41.30
C VAL A 90 -37.75 72.88 -41.22
N GLU A 91 -37.25 74.07 -40.93
CA GLU A 91 -38.07 75.26 -40.60
C GLU A 91 -39.10 75.65 -41.69
N LYS A 92 -38.81 75.32 -42.96
CA LYS A 92 -39.69 75.58 -44.12
C LYS A 92 -40.25 74.30 -44.76
N GLY A 93 -40.14 73.15 -44.10
CA GLY A 93 -40.56 71.86 -44.64
C GLY A 93 -42.08 71.66 -44.55
N ARG A 94 -42.76 71.53 -45.71
CA ARG A 94 -44.24 71.37 -45.77
C ARG A 94 -44.73 69.95 -45.48
N ILE A 95 -43.97 68.93 -45.86
CA ILE A 95 -44.26 67.51 -45.60
C ILE A 95 -43.01 66.93 -44.97
N GLN A 96 -43.13 66.42 -43.75
CA GLN A 96 -42.01 65.91 -42.96
C GLN A 96 -42.44 64.67 -42.20
N SER A 97 -41.99 63.51 -42.67
CA SER A 97 -42.29 62.19 -42.12
C SER A 97 -41.02 61.34 -42.11
N GLY A 98 -41.02 60.22 -41.38
CA GLY A 98 -39.82 59.40 -41.24
C GLY A 98 -40.05 58.12 -40.44
N ILE A 99 -38.95 57.41 -40.16
CA ILE A 99 -38.96 56.18 -39.37
C ILE A 99 -37.83 56.26 -38.33
N VAL A 100 -38.15 55.95 -37.07
CA VAL A 100 -37.20 55.82 -35.97
C VAL A 100 -37.09 54.35 -35.60
N VAL A 101 -35.87 53.80 -35.66
CA VAL A 101 -35.55 52.44 -35.21
C VAL A 101 -34.78 52.53 -33.91
N VAL A 102 -35.30 51.91 -32.85
CA VAL A 102 -34.68 51.89 -31.52
C VAL A 102 -33.95 50.57 -31.34
N ARG A 103 -32.62 50.66 -31.19
CA ARG A 103 -31.77 49.54 -30.73
C ARG A 103 -31.32 49.76 -29.30
N VAL A 104 -31.06 48.66 -28.60
CA VAL A 104 -30.57 48.68 -27.22
C VAL A 104 -29.39 47.73 -27.11
N THR A 105 -28.26 48.24 -26.66
CA THR A 105 -27.06 47.47 -26.36
C THR A 105 -26.87 47.42 -24.84
N GLY A 106 -26.86 46.22 -24.26
CA GLY A 106 -26.73 46.00 -22.81
C GLY A 106 -28.02 45.60 -22.11
N ALA A 107 -27.95 45.41 -20.78
CA ALA A 107 -29.02 44.85 -19.94
C ALA A 107 -30.15 45.84 -19.58
N TYR A 108 -30.77 46.46 -20.59
CA TYR A 108 -31.87 47.41 -20.40
C TYR A 108 -33.15 46.94 -21.12
N ARG A 109 -34.27 46.96 -20.40
CA ARG A 109 -35.61 46.88 -20.98
C ARG A 109 -36.08 48.29 -21.31
N VAL A 110 -36.37 48.55 -22.59
CA VAL A 110 -37.02 49.79 -23.04
C VAL A 110 -38.54 49.60 -23.09
N GLN A 111 -39.27 50.54 -22.51
CA GLN A 111 -40.73 50.63 -22.49
C GLN A 111 -41.17 51.95 -23.12
N ARG A 112 -42.09 51.90 -24.10
CA ARG A 112 -42.70 53.09 -24.71
C ARG A 112 -43.71 53.71 -23.75
N LEU A 113 -43.69 55.04 -23.58
CA LEU A 113 -44.69 55.78 -22.80
C LEU A 113 -45.72 56.43 -23.73
N GLU A 114 -46.65 55.61 -24.26
CA GLU A 114 -47.59 56.01 -25.32
C GLU A 114 -48.44 57.24 -25.01
N THR A 115 -48.69 57.53 -23.73
CA THR A 115 -49.42 58.73 -23.26
C THR A 115 -48.62 60.03 -23.38
N GLN A 116 -47.34 59.98 -23.74
CA GLN A 116 -46.43 61.12 -23.87
C GLN A 116 -45.85 61.28 -25.29
N ASP A 117 -46.25 60.41 -26.22
CA ASP A 117 -45.85 60.48 -27.62
C ASP A 117 -46.70 61.50 -28.40
N ARG A 118 -46.10 62.10 -29.44
CA ARG A 118 -46.76 63.03 -30.36
C ARG A 118 -46.38 62.71 -31.78
N ASN A 119 -47.36 62.55 -32.66
CA ASN A 119 -47.19 62.28 -34.10
C ASN A 119 -46.36 61.01 -34.43
N VAL A 120 -46.34 60.03 -33.51
CA VAL A 120 -45.59 58.77 -33.68
C VAL A 120 -46.49 57.56 -33.47
N VAL A 121 -46.43 56.58 -34.36
CA VAL A 121 -47.10 55.27 -34.23
C VAL A 121 -46.10 54.12 -34.29
N ARG A 122 -46.42 53.01 -33.63
CA ARG A 122 -45.58 51.79 -33.66
C ARG A 122 -45.79 51.05 -34.98
N GLU A 123 -44.68 50.61 -35.58
CA GLU A 123 -44.63 49.86 -36.84
C GLU A 123 -44.07 48.44 -36.60
N SER A 124 -44.31 47.52 -37.53
CA SER A 124 -43.69 46.18 -37.51
C SER A 124 -42.34 46.16 -38.26
N LEU A 125 -41.44 45.24 -37.90
CA LEU A 125 -40.19 45.03 -38.67
C LEU A 125 -40.48 44.73 -40.15
N ALA A 126 -41.49 43.92 -40.45
CA ALA A 126 -41.90 43.61 -41.83
C ALA A 126 -42.46 44.81 -42.61
N GLY A 127 -42.82 45.91 -41.93
CA GLY A 127 -43.15 47.19 -42.54
C GLY A 127 -41.91 48.00 -42.94
N LEU A 128 -40.77 47.81 -42.26
CA LEU A 128 -39.52 48.53 -42.51
C LEU A 128 -38.99 48.24 -43.92
N ASP A 129 -38.87 46.95 -44.28
CA ASP A 129 -38.39 46.49 -45.59
C ASP A 129 -39.21 47.02 -46.77
N ARG A 130 -40.50 47.32 -46.55
CA ARG A 130 -41.40 47.87 -47.58
C ARG A 130 -41.29 49.38 -47.77
N MET A 131 -40.65 50.08 -46.84
CA MET A 131 -40.61 51.55 -46.80
C MET A 131 -39.21 52.14 -46.97
N THR A 132 -38.15 51.34 -46.82
CA THR A 132 -36.78 51.86 -46.81
C THR A 132 -36.02 51.56 -48.11
N ASN A 133 -35.96 52.56 -48.98
CA ASN A 133 -34.96 52.66 -50.04
C ASN A 133 -34.51 54.14 -50.12
N PRO A 134 -33.32 54.52 -49.60
CA PRO A 134 -32.21 53.67 -49.17
C PRO A 134 -32.35 53.11 -47.74
N SER A 135 -31.45 52.20 -47.39
CA SER A 135 -31.40 51.44 -46.13
C SER A 135 -31.32 52.31 -44.87
N VAL A 136 -32.10 51.95 -43.84
CA VAL A 136 -31.90 52.49 -42.48
C VAL A 136 -30.60 51.93 -41.89
N PRO A 137 -29.69 52.77 -41.35
CA PRO A 137 -28.40 52.34 -40.82
C PRO A 137 -28.51 51.18 -39.82
N GLY A 138 -27.77 50.09 -40.08
CA GLY A 138 -27.70 48.90 -39.24
C GLY A 138 -28.98 48.04 -39.17
N ALA A 139 -29.98 48.25 -40.03
CA ALA A 139 -31.21 47.42 -40.03
C ALA A 139 -30.97 45.94 -40.37
N SER A 140 -29.74 45.59 -40.77
CA SER A 140 -29.26 44.24 -41.08
C SER A 140 -29.13 43.29 -39.88
N ASP A 141 -29.09 43.80 -38.64
CA ASP A 141 -29.17 42.97 -37.43
C ASP A 141 -30.50 43.19 -36.69
N PRO A 142 -31.51 42.31 -36.89
CA PRO A 142 -32.79 42.42 -36.22
C PRO A 142 -32.75 42.01 -34.74
N SER A 143 -31.69 41.35 -34.26
CA SER A 143 -31.64 40.78 -32.90
C SER A 143 -31.66 41.85 -31.79
N ASN A 144 -31.14 43.04 -32.09
CA ASN A 144 -31.01 44.15 -31.16
C ASN A 144 -32.06 45.27 -31.36
N ILE A 145 -33.06 45.08 -32.24
CA ILE A 145 -34.13 46.06 -32.49
C ILE A 145 -35.29 45.86 -31.50
N VAL A 146 -35.50 46.84 -30.62
CA VAL A 146 -36.55 46.79 -29.59
C VAL A 146 -37.87 47.44 -30.05
N GLY A 147 -37.81 48.36 -31.02
CA GLY A 147 -39.00 48.94 -31.63
C GLY A 147 -38.72 49.70 -32.92
N VAL A 148 -39.72 49.72 -33.80
CA VAL A 148 -39.77 50.54 -35.02
C VAL A 148 -40.97 51.48 -34.90
N TYR A 149 -40.77 52.74 -35.23
CA TYR A 149 -41.76 53.79 -35.06
C TYR A 149 -41.85 54.66 -36.32
N ARG A 150 -43.06 54.90 -36.81
CA ARG A 150 -43.33 55.79 -37.94
C ARG A 150 -43.67 57.18 -37.42
N VAL A 151 -42.92 58.18 -37.87
CA VAL A 151 -43.22 59.61 -37.68
C VAL A 151 -44.22 60.02 -38.76
N LEU A 152 -45.38 60.50 -38.32
CA LEU A 152 -46.46 60.95 -39.21
C LEU A 152 -46.22 62.38 -39.68
N GLU A 153 -45.93 63.30 -38.75
CA GLU A 153 -45.79 64.75 -38.99
C GLU A 153 -44.83 65.37 -37.96
N GLN A 154 -44.14 66.46 -38.32
CA GLN A 154 -43.33 67.27 -37.39
C GLN A 154 -44.19 68.34 -36.68
N PRO A 155 -43.84 68.75 -35.43
CA PRO A 155 -42.80 68.19 -34.57
C PRO A 155 -43.26 66.88 -33.92
N PHE A 156 -42.44 65.83 -34.00
CA PHE A 156 -42.71 64.54 -33.37
C PHE A 156 -42.07 64.41 -31.99
N GLN A 157 -42.63 63.54 -31.15
CA GLN A 157 -42.08 63.16 -29.86
C GLN A 157 -42.29 61.65 -29.62
N LEU A 158 -41.21 60.95 -29.28
CA LEU A 158 -41.18 59.56 -28.84
C LEU A 158 -40.54 59.52 -27.45
N VAL A 159 -41.26 59.01 -26.44
CA VAL A 159 -40.78 58.91 -25.07
C VAL A 159 -40.56 57.44 -24.68
N LEU A 160 -39.34 57.15 -24.26
CA LEU A 160 -38.84 55.82 -23.93
C LEU A 160 -38.38 55.80 -22.47
N GLU A 161 -38.84 54.82 -21.71
CA GLU A 161 -38.38 54.53 -20.35
C GLU A 161 -37.42 53.34 -20.35
N LEU A 162 -36.25 53.47 -19.75
CA LEU A 162 -35.24 52.45 -19.58
C LEU A 162 -35.32 51.91 -18.15
N LYS A 163 -35.46 50.60 -18.04
CA LYS A 163 -35.34 49.86 -16.78
C LYS A 163 -34.16 48.91 -16.91
N LYS A 164 -33.17 49.04 -16.03
CA LYS A 164 -32.09 48.04 -15.90
C LYS A 164 -32.72 46.70 -15.56
N ILE A 165 -32.20 45.61 -16.12
CA ILE A 165 -32.67 44.25 -15.81
C ILE A 165 -31.74 43.67 -14.75
N ASP A 166 -32.30 43.35 -13.59
CA ASP A 166 -31.55 42.72 -12.50
C ASP A 166 -31.00 41.36 -12.96
N ALA A 167 -29.70 41.17 -12.77
CA ALA A 167 -29.02 39.94 -13.12
C ALA A 167 -29.36 38.83 -12.12
N TYR A 168 -29.67 37.64 -12.63
CA TYR A 168 -29.79 36.44 -11.82
C TYR A 168 -28.44 35.71 -11.81
N VAL A 169 -27.83 35.60 -10.63
CA VAL A 169 -26.52 34.97 -10.44
C VAL A 169 -26.71 33.63 -9.74
N SER A 170 -26.20 32.55 -10.33
CA SER A 170 -26.08 31.25 -9.68
C SER A 170 -24.62 30.85 -9.59
N ALA A 171 -24.14 30.47 -8.41
CA ALA A 171 -22.80 29.95 -8.19
C ALA A 171 -22.78 28.41 -8.18
N GLU A 172 -21.70 27.84 -8.69
CA GLU A 172 -21.31 26.47 -8.37
C GLU A 172 -20.72 26.39 -6.95
N GLN A 173 -20.27 25.20 -6.53
CA GLN A 173 -19.64 25.02 -5.22
C GLN A 173 -18.29 25.75 -5.19
N PRO A 174 -18.07 26.73 -4.28
CA PRO A 174 -16.80 27.43 -4.15
C PRO A 174 -15.66 26.48 -3.80
N GLN A 175 -14.50 26.75 -4.39
CA GLN A 175 -13.29 25.96 -4.27
C GLN A 175 -12.21 26.78 -3.56
N TYR A 176 -11.74 26.29 -2.43
CA TYR A 176 -10.71 26.92 -1.61
C TYR A 176 -9.46 26.05 -1.62
N VAL A 177 -8.32 26.64 -1.94
CA VAL A 177 -7.00 26.03 -1.80
C VAL A 177 -6.26 26.81 -0.73
N ALA A 178 -5.85 26.13 0.34
CA ALA A 178 -5.10 26.73 1.42
C ALA A 178 -3.70 26.11 1.51
N HIS A 179 -2.65 26.91 1.49
CA HIS A 179 -1.28 26.47 1.75
C HIS A 179 -0.86 26.88 3.16
N PHE A 180 -0.47 25.90 3.97
CA PHE A 180 -0.01 26.10 5.35
C PHE A 180 1.51 25.95 5.42
N SER A 181 2.19 27.06 5.66
CA SER A 181 3.62 27.08 5.99
C SER A 181 3.82 27.28 7.51
N GLY A 182 5.07 27.25 7.97
CA GLY A 182 5.39 27.46 9.39
C GLY A 182 5.13 28.88 9.90
N ASN A 183 5.03 29.86 8.99
CA ASN A 183 4.93 31.30 9.28
C ASN A 183 3.88 32.05 8.45
N SER A 184 3.27 31.42 7.45
CA SER A 184 2.26 31.99 6.56
C SER A 184 1.13 30.99 6.27
N LEU A 185 0.00 31.54 5.87
CA LEU A 185 -1.15 30.87 5.32
C LEU A 185 -1.54 31.61 4.04
N GLU A 186 -1.49 30.93 2.91
CA GLU A 186 -1.98 31.43 1.62
C GLU A 186 -3.33 30.78 1.32
N LEU A 187 -4.27 31.54 0.78
CA LEU A 187 -5.62 31.13 0.41
C LEU A 187 -5.93 31.60 -1.01
N GLU A 188 -6.20 30.65 -1.90
CA GLU A 188 -6.79 30.88 -3.21
C GLU A 188 -8.27 30.44 -3.16
N ALA A 189 -9.20 31.37 -3.36
CA ALA A 189 -10.64 31.10 -3.39
C ALA A 189 -11.18 31.32 -4.80
N THR A 190 -11.80 30.29 -5.37
CA THR A 190 -12.35 30.28 -6.73
C THR A 190 -13.86 30.06 -6.72
N TYR A 191 -14.57 30.92 -7.44
CA TYR A 191 -16.02 30.87 -7.63
C TYR A 191 -16.31 30.77 -9.13
N VAL A 192 -17.06 29.75 -9.54
CA VAL A 192 -17.61 29.64 -10.90
C VAL A 192 -19.06 30.07 -10.84
N LEU A 193 -19.40 31.08 -11.63
CA LEU A 193 -20.69 31.77 -11.63
C LEU A 193 -21.32 31.69 -13.01
N GLN A 194 -22.65 31.63 -13.04
CA GLN A 194 -23.45 31.85 -14.24
C GLN A 194 -24.36 33.06 -14.03
N VAL A 195 -24.13 34.11 -14.83
CA VAL A 195 -24.88 35.38 -14.78
C VAL A 195 -25.88 35.41 -15.93
N ALA A 196 -27.16 35.26 -15.58
CA ALA A 196 -28.28 35.21 -16.51
C ALA A 196 -29.15 36.48 -16.46
N ARG A 197 -29.83 36.78 -17.57
CA ARG A 197 -30.86 37.83 -17.71
C ARG A 197 -30.44 39.29 -17.48
N GLY A 198 -29.17 39.57 -17.17
CA GLY A 198 -28.67 40.93 -17.01
C GLY A 198 -27.14 41.00 -17.07
N THR A 199 -26.58 42.10 -16.57
CA THR A 199 -25.14 42.27 -16.31
C THR A 199 -24.91 42.58 -14.83
N VAL A 200 -23.78 42.15 -14.31
CA VAL A 200 -23.31 42.47 -12.95
C VAL A 200 -22.18 43.49 -13.04
N ASP A 201 -22.30 44.56 -12.26
CA ASP A 201 -21.34 45.66 -12.23
C ASP A 201 -20.41 45.58 -11.00
N ASN A 202 -20.77 44.80 -9.98
CA ASN A 202 -20.00 44.56 -8.77
C ASN A 202 -20.33 43.18 -8.14
N PHE A 203 -19.33 42.52 -7.56
CA PHE A 203 -19.50 41.32 -6.75
C PHE A 203 -19.06 41.61 -5.31
N VAL A 204 -19.88 41.21 -4.33
CA VAL A 204 -19.59 41.41 -2.91
C VAL A 204 -19.35 40.06 -2.24
N LEU A 205 -18.12 39.86 -1.77
CA LEU A 205 -17.71 38.70 -0.98
C LEU A 205 -17.80 39.07 0.51
N ASP A 206 -18.74 38.49 1.23
CA ASP A 206 -18.81 38.57 2.70
C ASP A 206 -17.60 37.83 3.28
N TRP A 207 -16.77 38.54 4.07
CA TRP A 207 -15.63 37.95 4.78
C TRP A 207 -15.47 38.64 6.15
N PRO A 208 -16.20 38.21 7.18
CA PRO A 208 -16.23 38.91 8.46
C PRO A 208 -14.85 39.06 9.10
N GLU A 209 -14.56 40.25 9.62
CA GLU A 209 -13.35 40.59 10.38
C GLU A 209 -12.00 40.26 9.70
N TRP A 210 -11.96 40.03 8.37
CA TRP A 210 -10.77 39.50 7.67
C TRP A 210 -9.47 40.28 7.96
N LYS A 211 -9.56 41.61 7.96
CA LYS A 211 -8.44 42.51 8.29
C LYS A 211 -7.97 42.37 9.75
N LYS A 212 -8.88 42.16 10.71
CA LYS A 212 -8.51 41.91 12.12
C LYS A 212 -7.85 40.55 12.30
N ALA A 213 -8.29 39.55 11.52
CA ALA A 213 -7.69 38.22 11.50
C ALA A 213 -6.32 38.18 10.80
N GLY A 214 -5.82 39.30 10.28
CA GLY A 214 -4.48 39.44 9.71
C GLY A 214 -4.36 39.08 8.23
N TRP A 215 -5.48 38.95 7.50
CA TRP A 215 -5.45 38.70 6.06
C TRP A 215 -5.08 39.95 5.24
N SER A 216 -4.26 39.75 4.22
CA SER A 216 -3.96 40.68 3.13
C SER A 216 -4.37 40.05 1.81
N ILE A 217 -4.90 40.83 0.87
CA ILE A 217 -5.32 40.35 -0.45
C ILE A 217 -4.23 40.71 -1.45
N ASP A 218 -3.72 39.72 -2.18
CA ASP A 218 -2.64 39.88 -3.16
C ASP A 218 -3.19 40.18 -4.56
N GLY A 219 -4.37 39.64 -4.87
CA GLY A 219 -5.03 39.86 -6.17
C GLY A 219 -6.44 39.29 -6.23
N CYS A 220 -7.24 39.83 -7.14
CA CYS A 220 -8.54 39.28 -7.51
C CYS A 220 -8.69 39.36 -9.03
N HIS A 221 -8.93 38.21 -9.66
CA HIS A 221 -9.03 38.07 -11.11
C HIS A 221 -10.46 37.64 -11.46
N VAL A 222 -11.04 38.28 -12.49
CA VAL A 222 -12.36 37.93 -12.98
C VAL A 222 -12.25 37.61 -14.47
N ARG A 223 -12.54 36.37 -14.82
CA ARG A 223 -12.39 35.84 -16.18
C ARG A 223 -13.74 35.40 -16.72
N ARG A 224 -14.07 35.81 -17.95
CA ARG A 224 -15.21 35.20 -18.67
C ARG A 224 -14.77 33.83 -19.17
N ILE A 225 -15.54 32.79 -18.84
CA ILE A 225 -15.35 31.44 -19.36
C ILE A 225 -16.18 31.33 -20.64
N SER A 226 -15.56 30.90 -21.74
CA SER A 226 -16.27 30.58 -22.99
C SER A 226 -15.78 29.25 -23.56
N ASP A 227 -16.64 28.57 -24.33
CA ASP A 227 -16.33 27.29 -24.96
C ASP A 227 -15.34 27.42 -26.14
N ARG A 228 -14.88 28.64 -26.46
CA ARG A 228 -13.87 28.93 -27.48
C ARG A 228 -12.60 29.42 -26.81
N GLU A 229 -11.51 28.68 -26.99
CA GLU A 229 -10.23 29.01 -26.35
C GLU A 229 -9.73 30.42 -26.70
N ASP A 230 -10.00 30.89 -27.93
CA ASP A 230 -9.61 32.21 -28.47
C ASP A 230 -10.34 33.42 -27.85
N GLU A 231 -11.47 33.24 -27.15
CA GLU A 231 -12.26 34.35 -26.55
C GLU A 231 -12.03 34.51 -25.03
N ASN A 232 -11.06 33.80 -24.45
CA ASN A 232 -10.69 33.92 -23.03
C ASN A 232 -9.88 35.20 -22.73
N SER A 233 -10.53 36.35 -22.72
CA SER A 233 -9.95 37.58 -22.17
C SER A 233 -9.90 37.52 -20.64
N ASP A 234 -8.70 37.48 -20.08
CA ASP A 234 -8.50 37.66 -18.64
C ASP A 234 -8.62 39.16 -18.34
N LEU A 235 -9.64 39.54 -17.55
CA LEU A 235 -9.92 40.94 -17.28
C LEU A 235 -9.31 41.30 -15.92
N GLN A 236 -8.16 41.97 -15.99
CA GLN A 236 -7.43 42.45 -14.82
C GLN A 236 -8.11 43.71 -14.27
N TYR A 237 -8.45 43.70 -12.97
CA TYR A 237 -9.24 44.76 -12.34
C TYR A 237 -8.58 45.28 -11.06
N ASP A 238 -8.64 46.60 -10.87
CA ASP A 238 -8.25 47.24 -9.62
C ASP A 238 -9.25 46.87 -8.52
N ILE A 239 -8.74 46.27 -7.44
CA ILE A 239 -9.53 46.01 -6.24
C ILE A 239 -9.79 47.36 -5.55
N THR A 240 -10.91 47.99 -5.90
CA THR A 240 -11.40 49.16 -5.16
C THR A 240 -11.92 48.68 -3.81
N LEU A 241 -11.01 48.62 -2.83
CA LEU A 241 -11.32 48.41 -1.42
C LEU A 241 -12.06 49.63 -0.85
N ASP A 242 -13.32 49.85 -1.25
CA ASP A 242 -14.15 50.89 -0.67
C ASP A 242 -14.46 50.53 0.78
N SER A 243 -13.67 51.10 1.70
CA SER A 243 -13.58 50.66 3.09
C SER A 243 -14.68 51.23 3.98
N SER A 244 -15.93 51.18 3.52
CA SER A 244 -17.11 51.54 4.30
C SER A 244 -17.59 50.37 5.18
N GLU A 245 -17.70 49.15 4.64
CA GLU A 245 -17.97 47.93 5.41
C GLU A 245 -16.67 47.23 5.83
N LYS A 246 -16.57 46.82 7.11
CA LYS A 246 -15.38 46.14 7.67
C LYS A 246 -15.29 44.64 7.31
N ASP A 247 -16.38 44.10 6.77
CA ASP A 247 -16.69 42.67 6.75
C ASP A 247 -16.95 42.13 5.33
N ALA A 248 -16.57 42.88 4.30
CA ALA A 248 -16.74 42.50 2.89
C ALA A 248 -15.51 42.84 2.04
N VAL A 249 -15.44 42.23 0.85
CA VAL A 249 -14.53 42.55 -0.25
C VAL A 249 -15.39 42.80 -1.48
N GLU A 250 -15.34 44.01 -2.02
CA GLU A 250 -16.03 44.37 -3.26
C GLU A 250 -15.08 44.22 -4.46
N VAL A 251 -15.59 43.59 -5.51
CA VAL A 251 -14.86 43.30 -6.76
C VAL A 251 -15.64 43.95 -7.90
N GLN A 252 -15.14 45.07 -8.40
CA GLN A 252 -15.79 45.86 -9.44
C GLN A 252 -15.10 45.61 -10.81
N PRO A 253 -15.72 44.85 -11.72
CA PRO A 253 -15.23 44.75 -13.09
C PRO A 253 -15.32 46.10 -13.82
N ALA A 254 -14.29 46.44 -14.60
CA ALA A 254 -14.23 47.68 -15.39
C ALA A 254 -15.32 47.78 -16.48
N GLU A 255 -15.90 46.65 -16.89
CA GLU A 255 -17.09 46.59 -17.75
C GLU A 255 -18.14 45.64 -17.16
N PRO A 256 -19.45 45.93 -17.27
CA PRO A 256 -20.51 45.04 -16.80
C PRO A 256 -20.46 43.63 -17.41
N VAL A 257 -20.36 42.60 -16.57
CA VAL A 257 -20.15 41.20 -17.01
C VAL A 257 -21.43 40.38 -17.05
N SER A 258 -21.47 39.38 -17.95
CA SER A 258 -22.58 38.42 -18.10
C SER A 258 -22.09 37.08 -18.68
N GLY A 259 -22.89 36.01 -18.50
CA GLY A 259 -22.53 34.64 -18.89
C GLY A 259 -21.72 33.89 -17.81
N HIS A 260 -20.95 32.89 -18.23
CA HIS A 260 -20.10 32.11 -17.32
C HIS A 260 -18.87 32.92 -16.93
N ILE A 261 -18.64 33.06 -15.62
CA ILE A 261 -17.61 33.92 -15.05
C ILE A 261 -16.90 33.16 -13.94
N GLN A 262 -15.57 33.20 -13.94
CA GLN A 262 -14.73 32.77 -12.84
C GLN A 262 -14.27 33.98 -12.05
N ILE A 263 -14.41 33.95 -10.72
CA ILE A 263 -13.76 34.89 -9.80
C ILE A 263 -12.71 34.11 -9.02
N ARG A 264 -11.47 34.60 -9.02
CA ARG A 264 -10.34 34.02 -8.28
C ARG A 264 -9.73 35.08 -7.38
N LEU A 265 -9.79 34.85 -6.07
CA LEU A 265 -9.22 35.71 -5.03
C LEU A 265 -7.98 35.03 -4.44
N VAL A 266 -6.86 35.74 -4.36
CA VAL A 266 -5.64 35.29 -3.69
C VAL A 266 -5.36 36.19 -2.49
N ALA A 267 -5.16 35.59 -1.33
CA ALA A 267 -4.89 36.29 -0.08
C ALA A 267 -3.89 35.52 0.78
N HIS A 268 -3.07 36.21 1.55
CA HIS A 268 -2.17 35.62 2.52
C HIS A 268 -2.38 36.19 3.93
N ARG A 269 -1.89 35.47 4.93
CA ARG A 269 -1.96 35.84 6.33
C ARG A 269 -0.72 35.29 7.07
N PRO A 270 0.06 36.13 7.79
CA PRO A 270 1.12 35.62 8.64
C PRO A 270 0.51 34.81 9.81
N ILE A 271 1.19 33.74 10.21
CA ILE A 271 0.83 32.93 11.38
C ILE A 271 2.06 32.84 12.28
N GLU A 272 1.92 33.24 13.54
CA GLU A 272 2.97 33.02 14.53
C GLU A 272 3.09 31.53 14.86
N SER A 273 4.30 30.99 14.69
CA SER A 273 4.58 29.57 14.88
C SER A 273 4.30 29.12 16.32
N GLY A 274 3.32 28.23 16.50
CA GLY A 274 2.98 27.65 17.81
C GLY A 274 1.74 28.23 18.50
N VAL A 275 1.04 29.20 17.89
CA VAL A 275 -0.25 29.68 18.41
C VAL A 275 -1.28 28.55 18.41
N GLN A 276 -1.91 28.30 19.56
CA GLN A 276 -2.98 27.31 19.69
C GLN A 276 -4.29 27.86 19.13
N GLY A 277 -4.81 27.25 18.06
CA GLY A 277 -6.19 27.46 17.61
C GLY A 277 -6.38 28.73 16.79
N ALA A 278 -5.68 28.85 15.66
CA ALA A 278 -5.94 29.92 14.70
C ALA A 278 -7.21 29.60 13.89
N GLN A 279 -8.23 30.46 13.97
CA GLN A 279 -9.47 30.30 13.19
C GLN A 279 -9.23 30.78 11.74
N ILE A 280 -9.69 30.01 10.76
CA ILE A 280 -9.83 30.42 9.35
C ILE A 280 -11.31 30.57 9.05
N GLN A 281 -11.70 31.73 8.55
CA GLN A 281 -13.00 31.95 7.90
C GLN A 281 -12.76 32.14 6.41
N PHE A 282 -13.74 31.72 5.60
CA PHE A 282 -13.67 31.78 4.15
C PHE A 282 -14.57 32.90 3.62
N PRO A 283 -14.18 33.61 2.54
CA PRO A 283 -15.08 34.54 1.87
C PRO A 283 -16.27 33.79 1.24
N GLU A 284 -17.45 34.40 1.24
CA GLU A 284 -18.69 33.87 0.64
C GLU A 284 -19.35 34.93 -0.27
N LEU A 285 -19.87 34.53 -1.44
CA LEU A 285 -20.53 35.47 -2.34
C LEU A 285 -21.95 35.82 -1.87
N ARG A 286 -22.18 37.09 -1.48
CA ARG A 286 -23.39 37.60 -0.80
C ARG A 286 -24.70 37.22 -1.49
N ASN A 287 -24.72 37.21 -2.83
CA ASN A 287 -25.91 36.99 -3.66
C ASN A 287 -26.00 35.59 -4.29
N ALA A 288 -25.09 34.67 -3.95
CA ALA A 288 -25.09 33.31 -4.51
C ALA A 288 -24.54 32.27 -3.51
N SER A 289 -25.04 32.32 -2.27
CA SER A 289 -24.60 31.46 -1.17
C SER A 289 -24.77 29.97 -1.50
N SER A 290 -23.66 29.25 -1.61
CA SER A 290 -23.65 27.79 -1.60
C SER A 290 -23.38 27.31 -0.18
N ASP A 291 -24.32 26.57 0.41
CA ASP A 291 -24.13 25.92 1.72
C ASP A 291 -22.99 24.90 1.74
N LYS A 292 -22.41 24.58 0.58
CA LYS A 292 -21.34 23.58 0.40
C LYS A 292 -20.15 24.19 -0.33
N GLY A 293 -18.95 23.94 0.17
CA GLY A 293 -17.68 24.30 -0.47
C GLY A 293 -16.70 23.14 -0.43
N VAL A 294 -15.60 23.26 -1.18
CA VAL A 294 -14.51 22.29 -1.18
C VAL A 294 -13.24 22.99 -0.73
N LEU A 295 -12.56 22.44 0.28
CA LEU A 295 -11.26 22.90 0.75
C LEU A 295 -10.19 21.87 0.42
N VAL A 296 -9.12 22.28 -0.27
CA VAL A 296 -7.89 21.51 -0.41
C VAL A 296 -6.78 22.20 0.37
N ALA A 297 -6.40 21.59 1.49
CA ALA A 297 -5.25 22.03 2.28
C ALA A 297 -3.97 21.37 1.74
N THR A 298 -2.94 22.19 1.50
CA THR A 298 -1.57 21.73 1.25
C THR A 298 -0.68 22.13 2.43
N LEU A 299 0.20 21.23 2.86
CA LEU A 299 1.01 21.40 4.07
C LEU A 299 2.50 21.41 3.72
N ALA A 300 3.25 22.35 4.28
CA ALA A 300 4.72 22.28 4.34
C ALA A 300 5.19 20.97 5.00
N ASP A 301 6.31 20.40 4.54
CA ASP A 301 6.76 19.06 4.98
C ASP A 301 7.01 18.98 6.49
N ASN A 302 7.38 20.10 7.12
CA ASN A 302 7.73 20.21 8.54
C ASN A 302 6.54 20.51 9.47
N LEU A 303 5.30 20.38 9.01
CA LEU A 303 4.13 20.89 9.70
C LEU A 303 3.08 19.79 9.97
N ASP A 304 2.84 19.50 11.25
CA ASP A 304 1.67 18.74 11.69
C ASP A 304 0.42 19.65 11.68
N PHE A 305 -0.72 19.10 11.24
CA PHE A 305 -1.98 19.81 11.04
C PHE A 305 -3.15 19.08 11.74
N ASP A 306 -3.82 19.76 12.66
CA ASP A 306 -5.13 19.35 13.23
C ASP A 306 -6.18 20.42 12.90
N SER A 307 -7.34 19.99 12.41
CA SER A 307 -8.43 20.85 11.97
C SER A 307 -9.74 20.43 12.62
N LYS A 308 -10.42 21.36 13.28
CA LYS A 308 -11.73 21.14 13.91
C LYS A 308 -12.74 22.13 13.35
N PRO A 309 -13.99 21.72 13.10
CA PRO A 309 -15.05 22.66 12.75
C PRO A 309 -15.21 23.72 13.85
N ALA A 310 -15.50 24.96 13.45
CA ALA A 310 -15.91 26.03 14.36
C ALA A 310 -17.41 26.29 14.19
N GLY A 311 -18.10 26.67 15.28
CA GLY A 311 -19.52 27.04 15.26
C GLY A 311 -20.43 26.01 14.58
N THR A 312 -21.11 26.43 13.51
CA THR A 312 -22.04 25.59 12.72
C THR A 312 -21.37 24.84 11.56
N THR A 313 -20.07 25.05 11.31
CA THR A 313 -19.37 24.41 10.20
C THR A 313 -19.37 22.90 10.37
N THR A 314 -19.55 22.15 9.29
CA THR A 314 -19.29 20.71 9.26
C THR A 314 -18.24 20.41 8.21
N ILE A 315 -17.34 19.46 8.52
CA ILE A 315 -16.32 18.98 7.59
C ILE A 315 -16.48 17.49 7.35
N ARG A 316 -16.33 17.07 6.10
CA ARG A 316 -16.25 15.67 5.70
C ARG A 316 -15.00 15.47 4.85
N PRO A 317 -14.10 14.53 5.17
CA PRO A 317 -12.96 14.24 4.31
C PRO A 317 -13.41 13.76 2.93
N LEU A 318 -12.71 14.21 1.89
CA LEU A 318 -12.87 13.82 0.50
C LEU A 318 -11.54 13.27 -0.04
N ASP A 319 -11.62 12.43 -1.07
CA ASP A 319 -10.48 12.20 -1.94
C ASP A 319 -10.12 13.51 -2.69
N PRO A 320 -8.83 13.83 -2.92
CA PRO A 320 -8.44 15.10 -3.55
C PRO A 320 -9.09 15.29 -4.93
N PRO A 321 -10.00 16.26 -5.09
CA PRO A 321 -10.67 16.49 -6.36
C PRO A 321 -9.71 17.13 -7.37
N ARG A 322 -9.99 16.94 -8.66
CA ARG A 322 -9.26 17.62 -9.74
C ARG A 322 -9.71 19.08 -9.81
N ILE A 323 -9.05 19.93 -9.02
CA ILE A 323 -9.21 21.38 -9.02
C ILE A 323 -8.05 22.01 -9.79
N SER A 324 -8.38 22.92 -10.70
CA SER A 324 -7.40 23.78 -11.38
C SER A 324 -7.11 25.00 -10.51
N SER A 325 -5.90 25.07 -9.96
CA SER A 325 -5.40 26.20 -9.17
C SER A 325 -3.88 26.31 -9.36
N GLU A 326 -3.38 27.54 -9.45
CA GLU A 326 -1.93 27.77 -9.58
C GLU A 326 -1.22 27.45 -8.26
N LEU A 327 -1.83 27.77 -7.11
CA LEU A 327 -1.28 27.40 -5.80
C LEU A 327 -1.17 25.86 -5.65
N LEU A 328 -2.11 25.08 -6.21
CA LEU A 328 -1.98 23.61 -6.27
C LEU A 328 -0.91 23.13 -7.27
N ALA A 329 -0.63 23.88 -8.33
CA ALA A 329 0.39 23.54 -9.32
C ALA A 329 1.79 23.84 -8.77
N GLU A 330 1.99 25.03 -8.18
CA GLU A 330 3.26 25.43 -7.56
C GLU A 330 3.63 24.50 -6.39
N LYS A 331 2.64 24.17 -5.53
CA LYS A 331 2.84 23.27 -4.40
C LYS A 331 2.57 21.80 -4.78
N GLN A 332 2.86 21.38 -6.02
CA GLN A 332 2.47 20.06 -6.55
C GLN A 332 2.72 18.92 -5.55
N ASP A 333 3.96 18.81 -5.10
CA ASP A 333 4.45 17.66 -4.35
C ASP A 333 4.07 17.71 -2.86
N HIS A 334 3.55 18.82 -2.35
CA HIS A 334 3.22 18.97 -0.92
C HIS A 334 2.10 18.03 -0.47
N ARG A 335 2.09 17.66 0.82
CA ARG A 335 1.05 16.79 1.38
C ARG A 335 -0.32 17.47 1.25
N ARG A 336 -1.29 16.77 0.66
CA ARG A 336 -2.64 17.28 0.39
C ARG A 336 -3.68 16.61 1.30
N MET A 337 -4.68 17.39 1.71
CA MET A 337 -5.88 16.91 2.40
C MET A 337 -7.09 17.65 1.81
N ALA A 338 -8.16 16.94 1.48
CA ALA A 338 -9.37 17.53 0.91
C ALA A 338 -10.58 17.32 1.82
N TYR A 339 -11.42 18.35 1.91
CA TYR A 339 -12.60 18.39 2.76
C TYR A 339 -13.78 19.00 2.01
N GLN A 340 -14.95 18.37 2.13
CA GLN A 340 -16.22 19.05 1.89
C GLN A 340 -16.54 19.88 3.12
N LEU A 341 -16.72 21.19 2.93
CA LEU A 341 -17.23 22.12 3.92
C LEU A 341 -18.75 22.21 3.74
N ASN A 342 -19.53 22.21 4.83
CA ASN A 342 -20.93 22.69 4.79
C ASN A 342 -21.19 23.70 5.91
N ASN A 343 -22.05 24.69 5.67
CA ASN A 343 -22.44 25.77 6.60
C ASN A 343 -21.23 26.54 7.18
N PHE A 344 -20.27 26.89 6.31
CA PHE A 344 -18.89 27.16 6.70
C PHE A 344 -18.57 28.63 7.05
N ARG A 345 -19.57 29.52 7.18
CA ARG A 345 -19.43 30.89 7.72
C ARG A 345 -18.66 30.96 9.04
N SER A 346 -18.83 29.96 9.91
CA SER A 346 -18.12 29.89 11.18
C SER A 346 -16.63 29.50 11.03
N GLY A 347 -16.23 28.97 9.88
CA GLY A 347 -14.85 28.62 9.59
C GLY A 347 -14.36 27.33 10.24
N LEU A 348 -13.02 27.18 10.31
CA LEU A 348 -12.30 26.07 10.92
C LEU A 348 -11.31 26.56 11.97
N ASN A 349 -11.23 25.84 13.09
CA ASN A 349 -10.19 26.01 14.09
C ASN A 349 -9.00 25.13 13.74
N ILE A 350 -7.82 25.72 13.54
CA ILE A 350 -6.64 25.01 13.06
C ILE A 350 -5.52 25.12 14.07
N ARG A 351 -4.83 24.00 14.27
CA ARG A 351 -3.61 23.91 15.07
C ARG A 351 -2.50 23.36 14.19
N THR A 352 -1.48 24.17 13.97
CA THR A 352 -0.25 23.77 13.30
C THR A 352 0.84 23.51 14.32
N THR A 353 1.76 22.59 14.05
CA THR A 353 2.94 22.38 14.91
C THR A 353 4.15 22.09 14.04
N VAL A 354 5.14 22.99 14.10
CA VAL A 354 6.40 22.85 13.37
C VAL A 354 7.26 21.79 14.05
N LYS A 355 7.75 20.84 13.26
CA LYS A 355 8.66 19.76 13.69
C LYS A 355 10.06 20.02 13.15
N PRO A 356 11.12 19.81 13.94
CA PRO A 356 12.47 19.88 13.42
C PRO A 356 12.72 18.71 12.44
N PRO A 357 13.55 18.91 11.40
CA PRO A 357 13.88 17.86 10.46
C PRO A 357 14.60 16.70 11.16
N SER A 358 14.09 15.49 10.97
CA SER A 358 14.70 14.26 11.50
C SER A 358 15.16 13.37 10.35
N LEU A 359 16.47 13.24 10.23
CA LEU A 359 17.17 12.34 9.34
C LEU A 359 17.88 11.30 10.21
N SER A 360 17.69 10.03 9.91
CA SER A 360 18.47 8.93 10.45
C SER A 360 18.91 8.02 9.30
N VAL A 361 20.19 7.70 9.23
CA VAL A 361 20.74 6.81 8.20
C VAL A 361 21.40 5.59 8.86
N GLU A 362 21.02 4.41 8.38
CA GLU A 362 21.63 3.14 8.75
C GLU A 362 22.46 2.60 7.58
N SER A 363 23.69 2.17 7.86
CA SER A 363 24.60 1.58 6.86
C SER A 363 24.63 0.06 7.03
N THR A 364 24.37 -0.69 5.96
CA THR A 364 24.56 -2.15 5.93
C THR A 364 25.50 -2.53 4.79
N THR A 365 26.66 -3.09 5.12
CA THR A 365 27.65 -3.58 4.16
C THR A 365 27.64 -5.10 4.11
N VAL A 366 27.54 -5.67 2.91
CA VAL A 366 27.66 -7.11 2.68
C VAL A 366 28.95 -7.37 1.90
N VAL A 367 29.83 -8.20 2.44
CA VAL A 367 31.08 -8.63 1.79
C VAL A 367 30.89 -10.04 1.23
N ARG A 368 31.23 -10.21 -0.06
CA ARG A 368 31.17 -11.48 -0.79
C ARG A 368 32.50 -11.77 -1.48
N SER A 369 32.89 -13.05 -1.60
CA SER A 369 34.02 -13.44 -2.45
C SER A 369 33.61 -13.43 -3.93
N SER A 370 34.52 -13.01 -4.81
CA SER A 370 34.40 -13.12 -6.26
C SER A 370 35.67 -13.73 -6.87
N GLU A 371 35.66 -14.03 -8.17
CA GLU A 371 36.83 -14.57 -8.89
C GLU A 371 37.97 -13.54 -9.07
N ARG A 372 37.76 -12.29 -8.66
CA ARG A 372 38.74 -11.19 -8.80
C ARG A 372 39.05 -10.49 -7.46
N GLY A 373 38.58 -11.03 -6.33
CA GLY A 373 38.81 -10.48 -4.99
C GLY A 373 37.55 -10.50 -4.12
N LEU A 374 37.21 -9.36 -3.51
CA LEU A 374 36.02 -9.19 -2.68
C LEU A 374 35.06 -8.18 -3.31
N ASN A 375 33.78 -8.54 -3.43
CA ASN A 375 32.72 -7.64 -3.83
C ASN A 375 32.04 -7.09 -2.57
N LEU A 376 31.85 -5.77 -2.51
CA LEU A 376 31.17 -5.07 -1.43
C LEU A 376 29.87 -4.47 -1.96
N GLU A 377 28.77 -4.86 -1.33
CA GLU A 377 27.46 -4.28 -1.57
C GLU A 377 27.05 -3.52 -0.30
N GLN A 378 27.21 -2.19 -0.34
CA GLN A 378 26.83 -1.31 0.76
C GLN A 378 25.49 -0.66 0.48
N SER A 379 24.59 -0.69 1.46
CA SER A 379 23.27 -0.10 1.40
C SER A 379 23.11 0.94 2.51
N LEU A 380 22.88 2.19 2.12
CA LEU A 380 22.56 3.30 3.03
C LEU A 380 21.03 3.47 3.05
N SER A 381 20.41 3.09 4.15
CA SER A 381 18.96 3.21 4.38
C SER A 381 18.65 4.56 5.03
N TYR A 382 18.03 5.45 4.27
CA TYR A 382 17.61 6.78 4.72
C TYR A 382 16.18 6.71 5.28
N SER A 383 15.98 7.24 6.47
CA SER A 383 14.67 7.52 7.06
C SER A 383 14.58 9.02 7.34
N ILE A 384 13.79 9.71 6.50
CA ILE A 384 13.68 11.17 6.48
C ILE A 384 12.26 11.58 6.84
N SER A 385 12.10 12.34 7.92
CA SER A 385 10.82 13.00 8.26
C SER A 385 11.00 14.51 8.38
N TYR A 386 9.94 15.25 8.08
CA TYR A 386 9.85 16.71 8.20
C TYR A 386 10.81 17.52 7.31
N GLN A 387 11.44 16.89 6.32
CA GLN A 387 12.25 17.54 5.28
C GLN A 387 12.25 16.70 4.00
N ARG A 388 12.51 17.39 2.89
CA ARG A 388 12.67 16.82 1.56
C ARG A 388 14.04 17.12 0.97
N PHE A 389 14.56 16.18 0.20
CA PHE A 389 15.88 16.24 -0.43
C PHE A 389 15.77 16.07 -1.95
N SER A 390 16.38 16.98 -2.70
CA SER A 390 16.55 16.92 -4.16
C SER A 390 17.92 16.38 -4.58
N GLN A 391 18.84 16.24 -3.62
CA GLN A 391 20.18 15.70 -3.80
C GLN A 391 20.63 15.05 -2.49
N LEU A 392 21.47 14.02 -2.59
CA LEU A 392 22.16 13.40 -1.46
C LEU A 392 23.64 13.74 -1.51
N MET A 393 24.24 14.01 -0.36
CA MET A 393 25.68 14.25 -0.24
C MET A 393 26.33 13.05 0.44
N VAL A 394 27.22 12.34 -0.25
CA VAL A 394 27.84 11.10 0.25
C VAL A 394 29.36 11.19 0.12
N TRP A 395 30.07 10.93 1.20
CA TRP A 395 31.50 10.67 1.18
C TRP A 395 31.74 9.24 0.69
N VAL A 396 32.43 9.11 -0.43
CA VAL A 396 32.73 7.82 -1.09
C VAL A 396 34.25 7.62 -1.08
N PRO A 397 34.76 6.40 -0.78
CA PRO A 397 36.19 6.10 -0.90
C PRO A 397 36.70 6.40 -2.30
N THR A 398 37.91 6.97 -2.43
CA THR A 398 38.47 7.35 -3.75
C THR A 398 38.65 6.17 -4.68
N SER A 399 38.92 4.97 -4.15
CA SER A 399 39.00 3.72 -4.92
C SER A 399 37.66 3.27 -5.51
N TRP A 400 36.53 3.77 -5.01
CA TRP A 400 35.20 3.37 -5.49
C TRP A 400 34.67 4.30 -6.59
N ILE A 401 35.23 5.50 -6.78
CA ILE A 401 34.60 6.57 -7.56
C ILE A 401 34.36 6.18 -9.03
N GLU A 402 35.33 5.52 -9.67
CA GLU A 402 35.25 5.13 -11.08
C GLU A 402 34.53 3.78 -11.28
N SER A 403 34.45 2.95 -10.22
CA SER A 403 33.95 1.58 -10.27
C SER A 403 32.58 1.37 -9.63
N CYS A 404 32.01 2.39 -8.96
CA CYS A 404 30.80 2.24 -8.17
C CYS A 404 29.51 2.49 -8.94
N GLU A 405 28.60 1.51 -8.91
CA GLU A 405 27.21 1.69 -9.33
C GLU A 405 26.40 2.33 -8.19
N TYR A 406 25.76 3.47 -8.45
CA TYR A 406 24.86 4.16 -7.51
C TYR A 406 23.41 3.90 -7.93
N ARG A 407 22.64 3.12 -7.15
CA ARG A 407 21.22 2.86 -7.46
C ARG A 407 20.32 3.08 -6.25
N LEU A 408 19.12 3.60 -6.47
CA LEU A 408 18.06 3.57 -5.46
C LEU A 408 17.39 2.19 -5.44
N SER A 409 16.80 1.81 -4.31
CA SER A 409 16.02 0.57 -4.17
C SER A 409 14.81 0.46 -5.13
N THR A 410 14.42 1.56 -5.77
CA THR A 410 13.41 1.58 -6.85
C THR A 410 13.98 1.17 -8.22
N GLY A 411 15.28 0.89 -8.33
CA GLY A 411 15.98 0.57 -9.59
C GLY A 411 16.45 1.79 -10.40
N GLU A 412 16.23 3.01 -9.89
CA GLU A 412 16.71 4.26 -10.50
C GLU A 412 18.22 4.38 -10.32
N GLU A 413 18.95 4.61 -11.41
CA GLU A 413 20.42 4.75 -11.41
C GLU A 413 20.81 6.23 -11.32
N LEU A 414 21.59 6.59 -10.29
CA LEU A 414 21.97 7.97 -10.00
C LEU A 414 23.33 8.29 -10.61
N ARG A 415 23.44 9.42 -11.31
CA ARG A 415 24.72 9.87 -11.88
C ARG A 415 25.49 10.71 -10.86
N PRO A 416 26.69 10.28 -10.42
CA PRO A 416 27.48 11.04 -9.45
C PRO A 416 28.03 12.33 -10.05
N VAL A 417 27.90 13.43 -9.30
CA VAL A 417 28.57 14.70 -9.56
C VAL A 417 29.62 14.90 -8.48
N LEU A 418 30.90 14.83 -8.86
CA LEU A 418 32.02 15.01 -7.94
C LEU A 418 32.07 16.45 -7.42
N THR A 419 32.27 16.64 -6.11
CA THR A 419 32.62 17.95 -5.56
C THR A 419 34.13 18.10 -5.43
N GLN A 420 34.58 19.33 -5.17
CA GLN A 420 35.99 19.63 -4.89
C GLN A 420 36.40 19.27 -3.45
N THR A 421 35.49 18.70 -2.65
CA THR A 421 35.72 18.41 -1.23
C THR A 421 36.24 16.99 -1.06
N THR A 422 37.47 16.86 -0.54
CA THR A 422 38.16 15.59 -0.30
C THR A 422 38.69 15.51 1.12
N GLU A 423 38.65 14.32 1.72
CA GLU A 423 39.06 14.09 3.12
C GLU A 423 39.69 12.69 3.24
N ALA A 424 40.99 12.58 3.58
CA ALA A 424 41.63 11.33 4.04
C ALA A 424 41.23 10.02 3.28
N GLY A 425 41.30 10.02 1.94
CA GLY A 425 40.93 8.87 1.11
C GLY A 425 39.46 8.83 0.66
N TYR A 426 38.68 9.87 0.97
CA TYR A 426 37.31 10.09 0.51
C TYR A 426 37.22 11.29 -0.43
N GLN A 427 36.28 11.21 -1.36
CA GLN A 427 35.74 12.37 -2.06
C GLN A 427 34.25 12.50 -1.76
N GLN A 428 33.78 13.73 -1.61
CA GLN A 428 32.36 13.99 -1.50
C GLN A 428 31.71 13.98 -2.89
N VAL A 429 30.63 13.22 -3.00
CA VAL A 429 29.85 13.03 -4.22
C VAL A 429 28.45 13.57 -3.98
N ARG A 430 27.95 14.37 -4.93
CA ARG A 430 26.57 14.83 -5.00
C ARG A 430 25.79 13.88 -5.91
N LEU A 431 24.72 13.31 -5.39
CA LEU A 431 23.80 12.44 -6.13
C LEU A 431 22.47 13.20 -6.32
N PRO A 432 22.20 13.82 -7.48
CA PRO A 432 20.93 14.47 -7.76
C PRO A 432 19.82 13.41 -7.87
N LEU A 433 18.63 13.74 -7.37
CA LEU A 433 17.44 12.89 -7.43
C LEU A 433 16.48 13.47 -8.48
N GLU A 434 15.92 12.63 -9.37
CA GLU A 434 14.98 13.11 -10.40
C GLU A 434 13.71 13.74 -9.80
N LYS A 435 13.33 13.30 -8.60
CA LYS A 435 12.20 13.81 -7.83
C LYS A 435 12.63 14.05 -6.39
N THR A 436 12.13 15.11 -5.79
CA THR A 436 12.40 15.44 -4.39
C THR A 436 11.79 14.39 -3.46
N ARG A 437 12.62 13.73 -2.64
CA ARG A 437 12.22 12.57 -1.82
C ARG A 437 12.18 12.90 -0.32
N SER A 438 11.28 12.24 0.37
CA SER A 438 11.15 12.17 1.84
C SER A 438 10.61 10.78 2.23
N GLY A 439 10.59 10.46 3.53
CA GLY A 439 10.24 9.12 4.02
C GLY A 439 11.42 8.15 3.94
N ASN A 440 11.12 6.88 3.71
CA ASN A 440 12.10 5.80 3.73
C ASN A 440 12.52 5.40 2.32
N PHE A 441 13.81 5.40 2.04
CA PHE A 441 14.39 4.85 0.81
C PHE A 441 15.83 4.38 1.06
N GLN A 442 16.39 3.63 0.11
CA GLN A 442 17.73 3.05 0.25
C GLN A 442 18.57 3.36 -0.99
N LEU A 443 19.81 3.80 -0.74
CA LEU A 443 20.86 3.96 -1.75
C LEU A 443 21.78 2.75 -1.67
N GLN A 444 21.93 2.04 -2.79
CA GLN A 444 22.82 0.90 -2.97
C GLN A 444 24.08 1.38 -3.71
N LEU A 445 25.22 0.93 -3.19
CA LEU A 445 26.57 1.20 -3.64
C LEU A 445 27.25 -0.15 -3.84
N ARG A 446 27.85 -0.38 -5.01
CA ARG A 446 28.56 -1.62 -5.32
C ARG A 446 30.00 -1.33 -5.68
N ALA A 447 30.94 -1.96 -4.98
CA ALA A 447 32.37 -1.81 -5.22
C ALA A 447 33.08 -3.16 -5.22
N GLN A 448 34.30 -3.19 -5.74
CA GLN A 448 35.17 -4.37 -5.76
C GLN A 448 36.53 -3.99 -5.14
N ILE A 449 37.06 -4.86 -4.29
CA ILE A 449 38.45 -4.87 -3.85
C ILE A 449 39.16 -5.96 -4.65
N ASP A 450 40.26 -5.60 -5.31
CA ASP A 450 41.00 -6.53 -6.17
C ASP A 450 41.85 -7.52 -5.37
N GLU A 451 42.01 -8.73 -5.91
CA GLU A 451 42.77 -9.82 -5.30
C GLU A 451 44.23 -9.45 -5.00
N SER A 452 44.82 -8.50 -5.72
CA SER A 452 46.17 -7.99 -5.45
C SER A 452 46.33 -7.31 -4.08
N GLU A 453 45.25 -6.81 -3.48
CA GLU A 453 45.27 -6.26 -2.12
C GLU A 453 45.14 -7.36 -1.04
N LEU A 454 44.73 -8.58 -1.43
CA LEU A 454 44.53 -9.72 -0.54
C LEU A 454 45.82 -10.57 -0.45
N SER A 455 46.78 -10.10 0.36
CA SER A 455 47.97 -10.91 0.68
C SER A 455 47.67 -12.00 1.72
N ARG A 456 48.46 -13.10 1.71
CA ARG A 456 48.13 -14.41 2.34
C ARG A 456 47.70 -14.40 3.82
N SER A 457 48.08 -13.39 4.59
CA SER A 457 47.55 -13.11 5.92
C SER A 457 47.76 -11.64 6.23
N SER A 458 46.76 -10.81 5.97
CA SER A 458 46.90 -9.35 6.00
C SER A 458 45.77 -8.68 6.77
N GLU A 459 46.10 -7.58 7.43
CA GLU A 459 45.11 -6.64 7.96
C GLU A 459 44.67 -5.74 6.80
N LEU A 460 43.42 -5.91 6.38
CA LEU A 460 42.78 -5.17 5.31
C LEU A 460 41.96 -4.04 5.94
N GLN A 461 42.24 -2.80 5.53
CA GLN A 461 41.47 -1.62 5.92
C GLN A 461 40.40 -1.34 4.86
N ILE A 462 39.17 -1.78 5.13
CA ILE A 462 38.04 -1.56 4.23
C ILE A 462 37.45 -0.18 4.53
N LEU A 463 37.60 0.76 3.60
CA LEU A 463 36.92 2.06 3.63
C LEU A 463 35.44 1.89 3.26
N LEU A 464 34.53 2.58 3.95
CA LEU A 464 33.08 2.51 3.75
C LEU A 464 32.51 3.89 3.42
N ALA A 465 31.59 3.95 2.46
CA ALA A 465 30.89 5.19 2.17
C ALA A 465 30.00 5.63 3.35
N ARG A 466 29.91 6.94 3.58
CA ARG A 466 29.08 7.55 4.64
C ARG A 466 28.35 8.78 4.09
N PRO A 467 27.10 9.07 4.46
CA PRO A 467 26.50 10.36 4.09
C PRO A 467 27.28 11.51 4.74
N SER A 468 27.22 12.69 4.12
CA SER A 468 27.80 13.91 4.66
C SER A 468 26.93 14.56 5.75
N GLU A 469 25.68 14.13 5.92
CA GLU A 469 24.83 14.60 7.01
C GLU A 469 25.14 13.89 8.34
N GLU A 470 25.50 14.67 9.38
CA GLU A 470 25.96 14.17 10.69
C GLU A 470 24.84 13.59 11.59
N ARG A 471 23.99 12.69 11.08
CA ARG A 471 22.94 12.00 11.86
C ARG A 471 22.85 10.51 11.53
N LEU A 472 23.94 9.83 11.86
CA LEU A 472 24.19 8.42 11.55
C LEU A 472 23.97 7.54 12.78
N SER A 473 23.04 6.58 12.69
CA SER A 473 22.52 5.85 13.86
C SER A 473 23.10 4.44 14.07
N ARG A 474 23.59 3.78 13.01
CA ARG A 474 24.16 2.42 13.10
C ARG A 474 24.93 2.02 11.83
N SER A 475 26.01 1.26 12.00
CA SER A 475 26.59 0.44 10.93
C SER A 475 26.42 -1.05 11.21
N ARG A 476 26.20 -1.84 10.15
CA ARG A 476 26.14 -3.30 10.18
C ARG A 476 27.01 -3.87 9.06
N LEU A 477 27.81 -4.88 9.39
CA LEU A 477 28.64 -5.63 8.44
C LEU A 477 28.18 -7.08 8.43
N GLN A 478 28.00 -7.65 7.25
CA GLN A 478 27.67 -9.07 7.06
C GLN A 478 28.64 -9.70 6.06
N THR A 479 28.97 -10.96 6.29
CA THR A 479 29.78 -11.76 5.39
C THR A 479 28.94 -12.87 4.76
N GLN A 480 29.04 -13.04 3.45
CA GLN A 480 28.28 -14.05 2.69
C GLN A 480 29.20 -14.75 1.69
N ASN A 481 29.18 -16.09 1.68
CA ASN A 481 29.88 -16.92 0.69
C ASN A 481 31.39 -16.60 0.54
N LEU A 482 32.13 -16.45 1.65
CA LEU A 482 33.57 -16.16 1.66
C LEU A 482 34.46 -17.41 1.42
N GLY A 483 34.09 -18.33 0.53
CA GLY A 483 34.74 -19.65 0.41
C GLY A 483 36.29 -19.60 0.32
N GLY A 484 36.98 -20.22 1.28
CA GLY A 484 38.45 -20.22 1.38
C GLY A 484 39.07 -19.03 2.12
N ILE A 485 38.26 -18.05 2.55
CA ILE A 485 38.69 -16.82 3.23
C ILE A 485 38.13 -16.82 4.66
N ASP A 486 39.02 -16.80 5.65
CA ASP A 486 38.65 -16.49 7.04
C ASP A 486 38.72 -14.97 7.23
N PHE A 487 37.63 -14.40 7.74
CA PHE A 487 37.39 -12.96 7.87
C PHE A 487 36.96 -12.65 9.29
N SER A 488 37.85 -12.00 10.04
CA SER A 488 37.58 -11.52 11.39
C SER A 488 37.77 -10.02 11.46
N VAL A 489 36.77 -9.27 11.92
CA VAL A 489 36.93 -7.86 12.26
C VAL A 489 37.79 -7.74 13.52
N ASP A 490 38.83 -6.91 13.47
CA ASP A 490 39.76 -6.64 14.57
C ASP A 490 39.72 -5.14 14.89
N ASP A 491 38.57 -4.71 15.41
CA ASP A 491 38.26 -3.30 15.64
C ASP A 491 37.26 -3.13 16.79
N ASP A 492 37.66 -2.42 17.85
CA ASP A 492 36.89 -2.25 19.10
C ASP A 492 35.53 -1.55 18.89
N LEU A 493 35.36 -0.85 17.76
CA LEU A 493 34.10 -0.21 17.38
C LEU A 493 33.02 -1.19 16.89
N TRP A 494 33.37 -2.46 16.64
CA TRP A 494 32.52 -3.44 16.00
C TRP A 494 32.25 -4.67 16.88
N THR A 495 31.03 -4.78 17.42
CA THR A 495 30.60 -5.93 18.21
C THR A 495 30.07 -7.06 17.32
N LEU A 496 30.57 -8.28 17.52
CA LEU A 496 30.06 -9.47 16.85
C LEU A 496 28.74 -9.93 17.48
N GLU A 497 27.68 -10.01 16.67
CA GLU A 497 26.37 -10.54 17.02
C GLU A 497 25.99 -11.72 16.11
N SER A 498 25.21 -12.66 16.63
CA SER A 498 24.72 -13.83 15.89
C SER A 498 23.26 -13.62 15.46
N GLY A 499 22.99 -13.75 14.15
CA GLY A 499 21.63 -13.62 13.61
C GLY A 499 20.74 -14.83 13.89
N SER A 500 19.43 -14.67 13.67
CA SER A 500 18.45 -15.77 13.66
C SER A 500 18.86 -16.94 12.76
N ASP A 501 19.58 -16.62 11.69
CA ASP A 501 19.98 -17.53 10.62
C ASP A 501 21.40 -18.08 10.83
N ASN A 502 21.98 -17.85 12.02
CA ASN A 502 23.33 -18.23 12.43
C ASN A 502 24.47 -17.65 11.57
N VAL A 503 24.17 -16.64 10.74
CA VAL A 503 25.17 -15.84 10.01
C VAL A 503 25.78 -14.81 11.00
N PRO A 504 27.11 -14.76 11.14
CA PRO A 504 27.76 -13.73 11.95
C PRO A 504 27.58 -12.36 11.30
N PHE A 505 27.26 -11.36 12.09
CA PHE A 505 27.25 -9.97 11.65
C PHE A 505 27.88 -9.08 12.72
N TRP A 506 28.56 -8.03 12.30
CA TRP A 506 29.11 -7.04 13.23
C TRP A 506 28.23 -5.80 13.23
N THR A 507 28.08 -5.19 14.40
CA THR A 507 27.36 -3.93 14.60
C THR A 507 28.32 -2.88 15.16
N SER A 508 28.22 -1.66 14.66
CA SER A 508 28.83 -0.49 15.29
C SER A 508 27.72 0.47 15.71
N PRO A 509 27.75 1.01 16.95
CA PRO A 509 26.74 1.94 17.47
C PRO A 509 26.80 3.32 16.81
N THR A 510 27.87 3.61 16.08
CA THR A 510 28.02 4.76 15.18
C THR A 510 28.23 4.27 13.74
N VAL A 511 28.18 5.15 12.75
CA VAL A 511 28.63 4.75 11.40
C VAL A 511 30.15 4.86 11.30
N ALA A 512 30.76 3.70 11.13
CA ALA A 512 32.19 3.58 10.93
C ALA A 512 32.52 4.01 9.50
N SER A 513 33.53 4.89 9.37
CA SER A 513 34.18 5.16 8.08
C SER A 513 35.02 3.97 7.61
N GLN A 514 35.44 3.07 8.48
CA GLN A 514 36.32 1.98 8.11
C GLN A 514 36.08 0.73 8.94
N VAL A 515 36.50 -0.40 8.39
CA VAL A 515 36.59 -1.69 9.08
C VAL A 515 38.01 -2.20 8.95
N ARG A 516 38.69 -2.43 10.08
CA ARG A 516 39.91 -3.22 10.10
C ARG A 516 39.53 -4.69 10.18
N ALA A 517 39.78 -5.43 9.10
CA ALA A 517 39.49 -6.85 9.01
C ALA A 517 40.80 -7.62 8.79
N ARG A 518 41.04 -8.64 9.61
CA ARG A 518 42.11 -9.61 9.34
C ARG A 518 41.57 -10.66 8.37
N VAL A 519 42.22 -10.78 7.22
CA VAL A 519 41.85 -11.68 6.13
C VAL A 519 42.93 -12.74 5.99
N LYS A 520 42.54 -14.02 6.13
CA LYS A 520 43.42 -15.17 5.88
C LYS A 520 42.91 -15.97 4.70
N LEU A 521 43.73 -16.00 3.65
CA LEU A 521 43.53 -16.86 2.48
C LEU A 521 44.11 -18.24 2.81
N PHE A 522 43.28 -19.28 2.74
CA PHE A 522 43.74 -20.66 2.84
C PHE A 522 43.97 -21.25 1.43
N PRO A 523 45.22 -21.32 0.92
CA PRO A 523 45.49 -22.08 -0.28
C PRO A 523 45.27 -23.57 -0.02
N ASP A 524 44.58 -24.25 -0.94
CA ASP A 524 44.45 -25.72 -1.02
C ASP A 524 44.05 -26.46 0.27
N THR A 525 42.94 -26.04 0.91
CA THR A 525 42.19 -26.94 1.81
C THR A 525 40.90 -27.43 1.12
N PRO A 526 40.79 -28.70 0.67
CA PRO A 526 39.70 -29.15 -0.23
C PRO A 526 38.33 -29.36 0.45
N THR A 527 38.07 -28.73 1.60
CA THR A 527 36.85 -28.99 2.42
C THR A 527 36.29 -27.82 3.23
N SER A 528 36.96 -26.66 3.34
CA SER A 528 36.40 -25.54 4.11
C SER A 528 35.29 -24.81 3.33
N GLY A 529 34.08 -24.77 3.91
CA GLY A 529 32.95 -24.03 3.34
C GLY A 529 32.03 -24.81 2.41
N ILE A 530 32.13 -26.15 2.34
CA ILE A 530 31.13 -26.97 1.64
C ILE A 530 29.78 -26.85 2.36
N VAL A 531 28.74 -26.45 1.61
CA VAL A 531 27.35 -26.38 2.10
C VAL A 531 26.55 -27.53 1.51
N VAL A 532 26.25 -28.53 2.34
CA VAL A 532 25.28 -29.59 2.01
C VAL A 532 23.88 -29.00 2.13
N SER A 533 23.34 -28.55 0.99
CA SER A 533 22.07 -27.83 0.94
C SER A 533 20.87 -28.77 1.12
N ARG A 534 20.97 -29.98 0.57
CA ARG A 534 20.02 -31.08 0.76
C ARG A 534 20.78 -32.40 0.78
N ALA A 535 20.43 -33.29 1.68
CA ALA A 535 20.92 -34.66 1.70
C ALA A 535 19.75 -35.64 1.80
N PHE A 536 19.75 -36.66 0.95
CA PHE A 536 18.89 -37.83 1.07
C PHE A 536 19.77 -39.07 1.25
N ILE A 537 19.66 -39.73 2.39
CA ILE A 537 20.47 -40.90 2.74
C ILE A 537 19.55 -42.08 2.99
N GLN A 538 19.74 -43.15 2.22
CA GLN A 538 19.02 -44.41 2.39
C GLN A 538 19.94 -45.42 3.07
N THR A 539 19.51 -45.98 4.20
CA THR A 539 20.23 -47.04 4.94
C THR A 539 19.38 -48.29 4.95
N THR A 540 19.85 -49.33 4.26
CA THR A 540 19.21 -50.66 4.24
C THR A 540 20.00 -51.61 5.12
N VAL A 541 19.35 -52.20 6.11
CA VAL A 541 19.98 -53.18 7.00
C VAL A 541 19.54 -54.56 6.58
N ASP A 542 20.47 -55.49 6.33
CA ASP A 542 20.12 -56.86 5.97
C ASP A 542 19.72 -57.73 7.18
N GLY A 543 19.27 -58.96 6.93
CA GLY A 543 18.87 -59.90 7.99
C GLY A 543 20.03 -60.44 8.86
N VAL A 544 21.28 -60.15 8.50
CA VAL A 544 22.48 -60.49 9.28
C VAL A 544 22.96 -59.27 10.09
N GLY A 545 22.51 -58.07 9.73
CA GLY A 545 22.84 -56.79 10.36
C GLY A 545 23.88 -55.96 9.61
N GLN A 546 24.22 -56.28 8.36
CA GLN A 546 25.08 -55.42 7.53
C GLN A 546 24.28 -54.21 7.04
N GLU A 547 24.94 -53.05 6.99
CA GLU A 547 24.30 -51.79 6.62
C GLU A 547 24.79 -51.32 5.24
N TYR A 548 23.87 -51.20 4.29
CA TYR A 548 24.10 -50.64 2.96
C TYR A 548 23.59 -49.21 2.94
N HIS A 549 24.49 -48.26 2.71
CA HIS A 549 24.20 -46.83 2.72
C HIS A 549 24.31 -46.25 1.31
N ALA A 550 23.28 -45.53 0.86
CA ALA A 550 23.27 -44.82 -0.41
C ALA A 550 22.86 -43.35 -0.18
N GLY A 551 23.84 -42.45 -0.22
CA GLY A 551 23.67 -41.02 0.02
C GLY A 551 23.65 -40.22 -1.27
N THR A 552 22.70 -39.29 -1.41
CA THR A 552 22.63 -38.27 -2.46
C THR A 552 22.72 -36.89 -1.80
N PHE A 553 23.62 -36.04 -2.29
CA PHE A 553 23.95 -34.76 -1.68
C PHE A 553 23.93 -33.64 -2.71
N LEU A 554 23.16 -32.59 -2.46
CA LEU A 554 23.22 -31.33 -3.20
C LEU A 554 24.23 -30.41 -2.52
N LEU A 555 25.43 -30.34 -3.07
CA LEU A 555 26.56 -29.58 -2.56
C LEU A 555 26.63 -28.20 -3.23
N ARG A 556 26.97 -27.17 -2.45
CA ARG A 556 27.31 -25.82 -2.91
C ARG A 556 28.71 -25.42 -2.44
N GLY A 557 29.38 -24.56 -3.21
CA GLY A 557 30.68 -23.97 -2.84
C GLY A 557 31.89 -24.86 -3.13
N VAL A 558 31.73 -25.92 -3.92
CA VAL A 558 32.79 -26.92 -4.15
C VAL A 558 33.68 -26.53 -5.34
N ARG A 559 35.01 -26.62 -5.19
CA ARG A 559 36.00 -26.35 -6.25
C ARG A 559 37.02 -27.48 -6.34
N GLY A 560 37.11 -28.12 -7.52
CA GLY A 560 38.20 -29.05 -7.90
C GLY A 560 38.24 -30.42 -7.24
N LYS A 561 38.20 -30.51 -5.90
CA LYS A 561 38.32 -31.76 -5.14
C LYS A 561 37.36 -31.78 -3.94
N ILE A 562 36.87 -32.96 -3.58
CA ILE A 562 36.09 -33.23 -2.37
C ILE A 562 36.80 -34.32 -1.57
N ARG A 563 36.90 -34.14 -0.25
CA ARG A 563 37.27 -35.23 0.67
C ARG A 563 36.01 -35.82 1.30
N ILE A 564 35.89 -37.13 1.24
CA ILE A 564 34.83 -37.92 1.88
C ILE A 564 35.47 -38.72 3.03
N THR A 565 34.91 -38.63 4.23
CA THR A 565 35.28 -39.48 5.36
C THR A 565 34.13 -40.44 5.65
N LEU A 566 34.38 -41.74 5.50
CA LEU A 566 33.44 -42.81 5.85
C LEU A 566 33.64 -43.27 7.30
N PRO A 567 32.62 -43.87 7.95
CA PRO A 567 32.77 -44.50 9.25
C PRO A 567 33.84 -45.61 9.24
N GLU A 568 34.55 -45.80 10.35
CA GLU A 568 35.49 -46.92 10.52
C GLU A 568 34.79 -48.27 10.29
N GLY A 569 35.44 -49.20 9.58
CA GLY A 569 34.83 -50.48 9.17
C GLY A 569 33.90 -50.40 7.95
N SER A 570 33.81 -49.24 7.29
CA SER A 570 33.08 -49.07 6.02
C SER A 570 33.97 -49.22 4.79
N GLU A 571 33.44 -49.85 3.74
CA GLU A 571 34.04 -49.98 2.42
C GLU A 571 33.24 -49.13 1.41
N LEU A 572 33.92 -48.28 0.63
CA LEU A 572 33.29 -47.46 -0.40
C LEU A 572 32.92 -48.34 -1.59
N ALA A 573 31.65 -48.33 -2.01
CA ALA A 573 31.17 -49.14 -3.12
C ALA A 573 31.13 -48.37 -4.45
N ARG A 574 30.64 -47.12 -4.43
CA ARG A 574 30.47 -46.29 -5.64
C ARG A 574 30.44 -44.79 -5.30
N THR A 575 30.99 -43.98 -6.21
CA THR A 575 30.88 -42.51 -6.18
C THR A 575 30.49 -41.97 -7.56
N ARG A 576 29.44 -41.13 -7.60
CA ARG A 576 29.00 -40.43 -8.81
C ARG A 576 28.87 -38.94 -8.58
N VAL A 577 29.11 -38.14 -9.62
CA VAL A 577 28.89 -36.70 -9.63
C VAL A 577 28.18 -36.34 -10.92
N ARG A 578 27.07 -35.61 -10.85
CA ARG A 578 26.24 -35.24 -12.01
C ARG A 578 25.96 -36.44 -12.94
N ASN A 579 25.56 -37.58 -12.34
CA ASN A 579 25.29 -38.85 -13.01
C ASN A 579 26.49 -39.51 -13.76
N THR A 580 27.72 -39.03 -13.52
CA THR A 580 28.96 -39.65 -14.04
C THR A 580 29.69 -40.37 -12.91
N GLU A 581 30.13 -41.61 -13.14
CA GLU A 581 30.90 -42.39 -12.16
C GLU A 581 32.37 -41.92 -12.12
N ILE A 582 32.87 -41.62 -10.92
CA ILE A 582 34.22 -41.08 -10.71
C ILE A 582 34.94 -41.95 -9.70
N SER A 583 36.17 -42.37 -10.02
CA SER A 583 37.03 -43.10 -9.10
C SER A 583 37.47 -42.21 -7.93
N ALA A 584 37.13 -42.60 -6.71
CA ALA A 584 37.65 -41.97 -5.50
C ALA A 584 38.99 -42.61 -5.11
N ALA A 585 40.02 -41.80 -4.84
CA ALA A 585 41.32 -42.27 -4.40
C ALA A 585 41.37 -42.33 -2.86
N SER A 586 41.73 -43.47 -2.28
CA SER A 586 41.97 -43.58 -0.83
C SER A 586 43.22 -42.79 -0.43
N ILE A 587 43.12 -41.95 0.60
CA ILE A 587 44.27 -41.17 1.10
C ILE A 587 45.11 -42.05 2.05
N PRO A 588 46.40 -42.34 1.76
CA PRO A 588 47.20 -43.28 2.54
C PRO A 588 47.33 -42.94 4.03
N ASP A 589 47.44 -41.65 4.36
CA ASP A 589 47.66 -41.17 5.73
C ASP A 589 46.36 -41.01 6.55
N LEU A 590 45.19 -41.17 5.93
CA LEU A 590 43.88 -40.94 6.56
C LEU A 590 42.96 -42.15 6.35
N LYS A 591 42.80 -42.97 7.40
CA LYS A 591 41.89 -44.13 7.39
C LYS A 591 40.48 -43.73 6.93
N ASN A 592 39.87 -44.61 6.12
CA ASN A 592 38.51 -44.48 5.59
C ASN A 592 38.19 -43.13 4.94
N THR A 593 39.21 -42.43 4.45
CA THR A 593 39.10 -41.11 3.83
C THR A 593 39.47 -41.20 2.35
N TYR A 594 38.60 -40.69 1.50
CA TYR A 594 38.70 -40.77 0.05
C TYR A 594 38.68 -39.37 -0.57
N GLU A 595 39.47 -39.14 -1.60
CA GLU A 595 39.47 -37.91 -2.39
C GLU A 595 38.79 -38.16 -3.75
N VAL A 596 37.77 -37.37 -4.05
CA VAL A 596 37.08 -37.34 -5.35
C VAL A 596 37.52 -36.09 -6.10
N SER A 597 38.19 -36.28 -7.23
CA SER A 597 38.54 -35.18 -8.14
C SER A 597 37.37 -34.88 -9.07
N LEU A 598 36.96 -33.62 -9.12
CA LEU A 598 35.81 -33.16 -9.89
C LEU A 598 36.25 -32.73 -11.30
N PRO A 599 35.51 -33.09 -12.36
CA PRO A 599 35.79 -32.60 -13.70
C PRO A 599 35.56 -31.08 -13.78
N SER A 600 36.55 -30.37 -14.31
CA SER A 600 36.53 -28.92 -14.57
C SER A 600 35.60 -28.60 -15.74
N LEU A 601 34.30 -28.57 -15.49
CA LEU A 601 33.27 -28.33 -16.50
C LEU A 601 33.04 -26.83 -16.72
N ILE A 602 33.62 -26.33 -17.81
CA ILE A 602 33.30 -25.04 -18.43
C ILE A 602 31.86 -25.08 -18.95
N GLY A 603 31.02 -24.14 -18.52
CA GLY A 603 29.73 -23.81 -19.15
C GLY A 603 28.50 -24.60 -18.70
N ALA A 604 27.78 -24.08 -17.69
CA ALA A 604 26.32 -24.15 -17.59
C ALA A 604 25.82 -23.16 -16.51
N GLY A 605 24.83 -22.33 -16.81
CA GLY A 605 24.38 -21.21 -15.96
C GLY A 605 23.51 -21.59 -14.76
N SER A 606 24.03 -22.41 -13.84
CA SER A 606 23.38 -22.72 -12.55
C SER A 606 24.35 -22.53 -11.38
N GLU A 607 23.97 -21.67 -10.43
CA GLU A 607 24.73 -21.23 -9.24
C GLU A 607 25.47 -22.35 -8.48
N GLY A 608 26.73 -22.66 -8.82
CA GLY A 608 27.66 -23.40 -7.94
C GLY A 608 27.19 -24.74 -7.35
N GLU A 609 26.13 -25.34 -7.91
CA GLU A 609 25.43 -26.51 -7.38
C GLU A 609 25.90 -27.81 -8.06
N MET A 610 26.01 -28.86 -7.25
CA MET A 610 26.51 -30.16 -7.67
C MET A 610 25.79 -31.27 -6.91
N VAL A 611 25.13 -32.17 -7.65
CA VAL A 611 24.60 -33.41 -7.09
C VAL A 611 25.70 -34.47 -7.10
N MET A 612 25.96 -35.03 -5.92
CA MET A 612 26.92 -36.10 -5.68
C MET A 612 26.20 -37.31 -5.05
N GLU A 613 26.57 -38.51 -5.49
CA GLU A 613 26.11 -39.77 -4.90
C GLU A 613 27.31 -40.53 -4.32
N CYS A 614 27.13 -41.08 -3.13
CA CYS A 614 28.14 -41.85 -2.41
C CYS A 614 27.45 -43.06 -1.78
N ASP A 615 27.79 -44.25 -2.27
CA ASP A 615 27.25 -45.51 -1.80
C ASP A 615 28.37 -46.31 -1.12
N PHE A 616 28.13 -46.82 0.09
CA PHE A 616 29.10 -47.55 0.90
C PHE A 616 28.45 -48.65 1.75
N THR A 617 29.24 -49.67 2.10
CA THR A 617 28.80 -50.78 2.94
C THR A 617 29.52 -50.75 4.28
N HIS A 618 28.78 -50.83 5.38
CA HIS A 618 29.33 -50.88 6.74
C HIS A 618 29.08 -52.27 7.34
N LYS A 619 30.18 -53.00 7.59
CA LYS A 619 30.14 -54.40 8.03
C LYS A 619 29.83 -54.49 9.52
N ARG A 620 28.57 -54.72 9.85
CA ARG A 620 28.07 -55.02 11.20
C ARG A 620 27.35 -56.37 11.19
N GLN A 621 27.23 -56.98 12.36
CA GLN A 621 26.41 -58.16 12.59
C GLN A 621 25.47 -57.88 13.77
N PHE A 622 24.20 -58.27 13.64
CA PHE A 622 23.30 -58.29 14.77
C PHE A 622 23.69 -59.42 15.74
N GLY A 623 23.65 -59.12 17.04
CA GLY A 623 23.77 -60.17 18.06
C GLY A 623 22.57 -61.12 18.04
N THR A 624 22.62 -62.21 18.79
CA THR A 624 21.51 -63.18 18.89
C THR A 624 20.32 -62.70 19.73
N GLY A 625 20.28 -61.41 20.11
CA GLY A 625 19.23 -60.82 20.93
C GLY A 625 17.90 -60.60 20.19
N PHE A 626 16.88 -60.20 20.95
CA PHE A 626 15.56 -59.83 20.39
C PHE A 626 15.38 -58.32 20.16
N PHE A 627 16.28 -57.51 20.72
CA PHE A 627 16.39 -56.07 20.53
C PHE A 627 17.79 -55.76 20.03
N HIS A 628 17.89 -54.96 18.97
CA HIS A 628 19.18 -54.53 18.43
C HIS A 628 19.28 -53.01 18.53
N SER A 629 20.23 -52.53 19.32
CA SER A 629 20.58 -51.10 19.37
C SER A 629 21.63 -50.83 18.30
N VAL A 630 21.27 -50.02 17.32
CA VAL A 630 22.12 -49.70 16.17
C VAL A 630 22.59 -48.26 16.30
N ASP A 631 23.89 -48.06 16.27
CA ASP A 631 24.52 -46.74 16.19
C ASP A 631 25.13 -46.59 14.79
N SER A 632 24.37 -45.95 13.90
CA SER A 632 24.68 -45.77 12.48
C SER A 632 25.36 -44.41 12.29
N LYS A 633 26.66 -44.42 11.97
CA LYS A 633 27.39 -43.21 11.58
C LYS A 633 27.18 -42.95 10.09
N LEU A 634 27.09 -41.68 9.73
CA LEU A 634 26.89 -41.25 8.35
C LEU A 634 28.20 -40.71 7.75
N VAL A 635 28.19 -40.45 6.44
CA VAL A 635 29.31 -39.84 5.73
C VAL A 635 29.50 -38.38 6.14
N SER A 636 30.77 -37.94 6.20
CA SER A 636 31.17 -36.55 6.46
C SER A 636 32.04 -36.02 5.31
N PHE A 637 31.93 -34.73 5.02
CA PHE A 637 32.72 -34.00 4.02
C PHE A 637 33.88 -33.19 4.64
N GLY A 638 34.34 -33.60 5.83
CA GLY A 638 35.53 -33.04 6.47
C GLY A 638 35.27 -31.85 7.40
N ALA A 639 36.34 -31.20 7.84
CA ALA A 639 36.26 -30.11 8.83
C ALA A 639 35.71 -28.82 8.19
N GLY A 640 34.65 -28.27 8.78
CA GLY A 640 34.00 -27.04 8.30
C GLY A 640 32.80 -27.25 7.37
N GLU A 641 32.27 -28.46 7.28
CA GLU A 641 31.02 -28.75 6.56
C GLU A 641 29.80 -28.11 7.25
N SER A 642 28.89 -27.55 6.46
CA SER A 642 27.58 -27.06 6.95
C SER A 642 26.44 -27.80 6.27
N TRP A 643 25.48 -28.27 7.06
CA TRP A 643 24.36 -29.07 6.61
C TRP A 643 23.05 -28.29 6.84
N ARG A 644 22.23 -28.14 5.81
CA ARG A 644 20.93 -27.45 5.91
C ARG A 644 19.82 -28.43 6.24
N GLU A 645 19.50 -29.34 5.32
CA GLU A 645 18.37 -30.27 5.45
C GLU A 645 18.79 -31.70 5.09
N VAL A 646 18.47 -32.65 5.98
CA VAL A 646 18.77 -34.07 5.85
C VAL A 646 17.48 -34.87 5.93
N VAL A 647 17.24 -35.71 4.95
CA VAL A 647 16.22 -36.76 4.97
C VAL A 647 16.93 -38.11 5.02
N TRP A 648 16.53 -38.96 5.97
CA TRP A 648 17.06 -40.30 6.16
C TRP A 648 15.94 -41.34 5.99
N GLU A 649 16.14 -42.31 5.11
CA GLU A 649 15.24 -43.46 4.93
C GLU A 649 15.91 -44.73 5.47
N LEU A 650 15.38 -45.27 6.56
CA LEU A 650 15.78 -46.56 7.10
C LEU A 650 14.90 -47.67 6.50
N ILE A 651 15.53 -48.69 5.92
CA ILE A 651 14.86 -49.89 5.40
C ILE A 651 15.32 -51.10 6.22
N LEU A 652 14.37 -51.77 6.87
CA LEU A 652 14.58 -52.98 7.67
C LEU A 652 13.91 -54.20 7.02
N PRO A 653 14.40 -55.43 7.25
CA PRO A 653 13.79 -56.63 6.71
C PRO A 653 12.39 -56.87 7.31
N PRO A 654 11.53 -57.71 6.68
CA PRO A 654 10.12 -57.83 7.06
C PRO A 654 9.87 -58.36 8.48
N ASP A 655 10.88 -58.99 9.09
CA ASP A 655 10.87 -59.53 10.44
C ASP A 655 11.46 -58.57 11.51
N GLU A 656 12.18 -57.51 11.12
CA GLU A 656 12.66 -56.46 12.03
C GLU A 656 11.76 -55.22 11.93
N ASN A 657 11.41 -54.64 13.08
CA ASN A 657 10.59 -53.44 13.17
C ASN A 657 11.32 -52.36 13.97
N LEU A 658 11.23 -51.10 13.56
CA LEU A 658 11.75 -49.98 14.34
C LEU A 658 10.96 -49.85 15.66
N PHE A 659 11.61 -50.14 16.78
CA PHE A 659 11.03 -50.10 18.12
C PHE A 659 11.10 -48.71 18.74
N ARG A 660 12.21 -48.01 18.48
CA ARG A 660 12.47 -46.65 18.95
C ARG A 660 13.18 -45.85 17.86
N SER A 661 12.52 -44.81 17.36
CA SER A 661 13.13 -43.81 16.49
C SER A 661 14.34 -43.10 17.13
N PRO A 662 15.33 -42.66 16.32
CA PRO A 662 16.40 -41.78 16.77
C PRO A 662 15.86 -40.48 17.35
N LYS A 663 16.32 -40.11 18.54
CA LYS A 663 15.94 -38.84 19.18
C LYS A 663 16.43 -37.60 18.43
N GLN A 664 17.42 -37.73 17.54
CA GLN A 664 17.97 -36.62 16.77
C GLN A 664 17.18 -36.33 15.48
N LEU A 665 16.23 -37.17 15.07
CA LEU A 665 15.51 -37.05 13.81
C LEU A 665 13.99 -36.97 14.06
N ASN A 666 13.30 -36.14 13.27
CA ASN A 666 11.85 -36.06 13.28
C ASN A 666 11.26 -37.13 12.35
N PRO A 667 10.30 -37.96 12.79
CA PRO A 667 9.69 -38.96 11.93
C PRO A 667 8.82 -38.31 10.84
N LEU A 668 9.10 -38.63 9.58
CA LEU A 668 8.29 -38.27 8.41
C LEU A 668 7.35 -39.43 8.02
N TYR A 669 6.90 -40.19 9.01
CA TYR A 669 5.90 -41.25 8.84
C TYR A 669 4.81 -41.11 9.89
N ARG A 670 3.64 -41.67 9.59
CA ARG A 670 2.51 -41.72 10.53
C ARG A 670 1.91 -43.11 10.60
N TRP A 671 1.36 -43.46 11.76
CA TRP A 671 0.51 -44.62 11.89
C TRP A 671 -0.81 -44.37 11.14
N LYS A 672 -1.13 -45.26 10.21
CA LYS A 672 -2.41 -45.27 9.48
C LYS A 672 -3.04 -46.65 9.67
N LEU A 673 -4.34 -46.67 9.97
CA LEU A 673 -5.12 -47.91 9.94
C LEU A 673 -5.21 -48.39 8.48
N ASN A 674 -4.74 -49.61 8.22
CA ASN A 674 -4.71 -50.25 6.92
C ASN A 674 -5.32 -51.66 7.06
N GLY A 675 -6.57 -51.81 6.63
CA GLY A 675 -7.39 -52.94 7.05
C GLY A 675 -7.60 -52.94 8.58
N PRO A 676 -7.48 -54.07 9.29
CA PRO A 676 -7.67 -54.15 10.74
C PRO A 676 -6.41 -53.79 11.56
N LEU A 677 -5.29 -53.44 10.92
CA LEU A 677 -3.98 -53.23 11.57
C LEU A 677 -3.46 -51.81 11.35
N PHE A 678 -2.71 -51.30 12.32
CA PHE A 678 -1.98 -50.04 12.17
C PHE A 678 -0.63 -50.30 11.52
N THR A 679 -0.41 -49.68 10.36
CA THR A 679 0.87 -49.71 9.63
C THR A 679 1.48 -48.31 9.63
N ARG A 680 2.82 -48.22 9.65
CA ARG A 680 3.50 -46.94 9.40
C ARG A 680 3.48 -46.65 7.90
N VAL A 681 3.10 -45.43 7.53
CA VAL A 681 3.07 -44.94 6.15
C VAL A 681 3.91 -43.67 6.10
N ASN A 682 4.94 -43.67 5.24
CA ASN A 682 5.80 -42.51 5.01
C ASN A 682 5.02 -41.38 4.34
N SER A 683 5.40 -40.12 4.60
CA SER A 683 4.81 -38.95 3.96
C SER A 683 5.29 -38.74 2.52
N SER A 684 6.49 -39.24 2.22
CA SER A 684 7.21 -39.06 0.96
C SER A 684 7.69 -40.42 0.45
N ASP A 685 7.70 -40.59 -0.87
CA ASP A 685 8.24 -41.76 -1.53
C ASP A 685 9.70 -41.55 -1.97
N THR A 686 10.47 -42.63 -2.10
CA THR A 686 11.89 -42.61 -2.48
C THR A 686 12.12 -41.85 -3.80
N GLU A 687 11.26 -41.99 -4.81
CA GLU A 687 11.42 -41.28 -6.09
C GLU A 687 11.22 -39.76 -5.94
N SER A 688 10.29 -39.34 -5.09
CA SER A 688 10.04 -37.94 -4.77
C SER A 688 11.20 -37.31 -4.01
N LEU A 689 11.84 -38.07 -3.10
CA LEU A 689 13.01 -37.62 -2.35
C LEU A 689 14.26 -37.48 -3.23
N LEU A 690 14.46 -38.38 -4.20
CA LEU A 690 15.53 -38.26 -5.19
C LEU A 690 15.36 -37.00 -6.06
N LYS A 691 14.14 -36.75 -6.55
CA LYS A 691 13.79 -35.52 -7.28
C LYS A 691 13.97 -34.26 -6.44
N TRP A 692 13.71 -34.31 -5.13
CA TRP A 692 13.90 -33.19 -4.20
C TRP A 692 15.39 -32.82 -4.00
N VAL A 693 16.33 -33.78 -4.02
CA VAL A 693 17.78 -33.48 -4.03
C VAL A 693 18.30 -33.12 -5.43
N GLY A 694 17.58 -33.51 -6.49
CA GLY A 694 17.94 -33.24 -7.88
C GLY A 694 18.64 -34.40 -8.61
N ALA A 695 18.55 -35.63 -8.08
CA ALA A 695 19.08 -36.83 -8.72
C ALA A 695 18.08 -37.45 -9.71
N VAL A 696 18.61 -38.17 -10.72
CA VAL A 696 17.82 -38.90 -11.73
C VAL A 696 17.82 -40.39 -11.38
N SER A 697 16.64 -40.94 -11.08
CA SER A 697 16.47 -42.26 -10.46
C SER A 697 16.83 -43.50 -11.31
N GLN A 698 17.42 -43.34 -12.50
CA GLN A 698 17.44 -44.40 -13.53
C GLN A 698 18.46 -45.53 -13.32
N ASP A 699 19.50 -45.36 -12.49
CA ASP A 699 20.63 -46.31 -12.43
C ASP A 699 21.20 -46.53 -11.01
N ARG A 700 20.35 -46.41 -9.98
CA ARG A 700 20.73 -46.76 -8.60
C ARG A 700 20.53 -48.26 -8.31
N PRO A 701 21.37 -48.88 -7.46
CA PRO A 701 21.08 -50.23 -6.97
C PRO A 701 19.72 -50.23 -6.26
N ASN A 702 18.88 -51.23 -6.55
CA ASN A 702 17.58 -51.35 -5.91
C ASN A 702 17.73 -51.84 -4.46
N LEU A 703 18.04 -50.91 -3.56
CA LEU A 703 18.08 -51.09 -2.11
C LEU A 703 16.68 -51.14 -1.49
N ASN A 704 15.63 -51.33 -2.29
CA ASN A 704 14.24 -51.25 -1.87
C ASN A 704 13.48 -52.56 -2.16
N PRO A 705 13.82 -53.70 -1.50
CA PRO A 705 13.16 -54.96 -1.77
C PRO A 705 11.68 -54.92 -1.37
N GLU A 706 10.83 -55.60 -2.14
CA GLU A 706 9.39 -55.63 -1.86
C GLU A 706 9.08 -56.25 -0.49
N GLY A 707 8.11 -55.66 0.22
CA GLY A 707 7.67 -56.12 1.54
C GLY A 707 8.57 -55.74 2.73
N TRP A 708 9.68 -55.02 2.51
CA TRP A 708 10.54 -54.52 3.59
C TRP A 708 9.96 -53.28 4.29
N ASN A 709 10.33 -53.10 5.55
CA ASN A 709 9.80 -52.07 6.43
C ASN A 709 10.57 -50.75 6.26
N LYS A 710 9.92 -49.71 5.73
CA LYS A 710 10.53 -48.39 5.45
C LYS A 710 10.14 -47.35 6.50
N TYR A 711 11.09 -46.52 6.91
CA TYR A 711 10.88 -45.41 7.85
C TYR A 711 11.64 -44.17 7.40
N VAL A 712 10.92 -43.15 6.90
CA VAL A 712 11.51 -41.86 6.50
C VAL A 712 11.51 -40.89 7.69
N MET A 713 12.61 -40.16 7.87
CA MET A 713 12.82 -39.19 8.94
C MET A 713 13.58 -37.96 8.40
N SER A 714 13.53 -36.81 9.07
CA SER A 714 14.30 -35.64 8.67
C SER A 714 14.85 -34.81 9.83
N ARG A 715 15.84 -33.97 9.52
CA ARG A 715 16.45 -33.02 10.47
C ARG A 715 17.04 -31.82 9.71
N PHE A 716 17.01 -30.65 10.35
CA PHE A 716 17.86 -29.52 9.97
C PHE A 716 19.20 -29.57 10.72
N GLY A 717 20.30 -29.24 10.03
CA GLY A 717 21.65 -29.38 10.58
C GLY A 717 22.28 -30.77 10.37
N SER A 718 23.52 -30.93 10.84
CA SER A 718 24.31 -32.16 10.64
C SER A 718 23.86 -33.32 11.53
N VAL A 719 24.13 -34.54 11.05
CA VAL A 719 23.75 -35.79 11.73
C VAL A 719 25.00 -36.65 11.93
N PRO A 720 25.74 -36.47 13.05
CA PRO A 720 27.03 -37.14 13.25
C PRO A 720 26.90 -38.64 13.53
N ALA A 721 25.80 -39.06 14.15
CA ALA A 721 25.47 -40.45 14.45
C ALA A 721 23.96 -40.58 14.69
N VAL A 722 23.38 -41.71 14.27
CA VAL A 722 21.95 -42.02 14.37
C VAL A 722 21.78 -43.28 15.21
N GLN A 723 21.20 -43.13 16.40
CA GLN A 723 20.96 -44.25 17.32
C GLN A 723 19.49 -44.68 17.32
N PHE A 724 19.20 -45.89 16.85
CA PHE A 724 17.87 -46.48 16.85
C PHE A 724 17.83 -47.86 17.49
N VAL A 725 16.64 -48.33 17.84
CA VAL A 725 16.44 -49.71 18.33
C VAL A 725 15.47 -50.43 17.42
N THR A 726 15.83 -51.62 16.94
CA THR A 726 14.92 -52.54 16.26
C THR A 726 14.43 -53.64 17.21
N ILE A 727 13.31 -54.26 16.88
CA ILE A 727 12.74 -55.41 17.58
C ILE A 727 12.22 -56.43 16.57
N ARG A 728 12.44 -57.70 16.86
CA ARG A 728 11.91 -58.81 16.04
C ARG A 728 10.40 -58.92 16.15
N ARG A 729 9.74 -59.09 15.00
CA ARG A 729 8.29 -59.20 14.84
C ARG A 729 7.70 -60.34 15.68
N HIS A 730 8.41 -61.46 15.80
CA HIS A 730 7.97 -62.57 16.65
C HIS A 730 7.94 -62.20 18.14
N LEU A 731 8.84 -61.31 18.61
CA LEU A 731 8.79 -60.83 20.00
C LEU A 731 7.60 -59.89 20.20
N ILE A 732 7.30 -59.00 19.24
CA ILE A 732 6.09 -58.15 19.30
C ILE A 732 4.83 -59.02 19.44
N ILE A 733 4.72 -60.07 18.64
CA ILE A 733 3.60 -61.03 18.68
C ILE A 733 3.60 -61.79 20.02
N ALA A 734 4.73 -62.34 20.45
CA ALA A 734 4.83 -63.13 21.67
C ALA A 734 4.49 -62.33 22.93
N VAL A 735 4.98 -61.09 23.05
CA VAL A 735 4.67 -60.19 24.18
C VAL A 735 3.20 -59.78 24.15
N GLY A 736 2.70 -59.28 23.02
CA GLY A 736 1.30 -58.83 22.93
C GLY A 736 0.29 -59.96 23.16
N ALA A 737 0.47 -61.10 22.48
CA ALA A 737 -0.38 -62.27 22.67
C ALA A 737 -0.21 -62.89 24.08
N GLY A 738 1.01 -62.90 24.63
CA GLY A 738 1.31 -63.39 25.98
C GLY A 738 0.63 -62.56 27.07
N CYS A 739 0.74 -61.22 27.02
CA CYS A 739 0.02 -60.30 27.91
C CYS A 739 -1.50 -60.51 27.81
N SER A 740 -2.01 -60.76 26.61
CA SER A 740 -3.43 -60.95 26.36
C SER A 740 -3.97 -62.29 26.88
N LEU A 741 -3.20 -63.36 26.71
CA LEU A 741 -3.48 -64.68 27.30
C LEU A 741 -3.44 -64.60 28.83
N PHE A 742 -2.43 -63.94 29.40
CA PHE A 742 -2.33 -63.71 30.84
C PHE A 742 -3.54 -62.94 31.38
N PHE A 743 -3.95 -61.85 30.72
CA PHE A 743 -5.13 -61.08 31.11
C PHE A 743 -6.44 -61.88 30.97
N THR A 744 -6.55 -62.74 29.94
CA THR A 744 -7.68 -63.66 29.78
C THR A 744 -7.75 -64.68 30.93
N VAL A 745 -6.60 -65.26 31.33
CA VAL A 745 -6.51 -66.18 32.47
C VAL A 745 -6.87 -65.46 33.79
N LEU A 746 -6.44 -64.21 33.97
CA LEU A 746 -6.86 -63.40 35.11
C LEU A 746 -8.37 -63.15 35.13
N LEU A 747 -8.99 -62.82 34.00
CA LEU A 747 -10.45 -62.68 33.88
C LEU A 747 -11.19 -64.00 34.14
N MET A 748 -10.63 -65.14 33.74
CA MET A 748 -11.23 -66.45 34.01
C MET A 748 -11.16 -66.82 35.50
N ASN A 749 -10.03 -66.59 36.15
CA ASN A 749 -9.78 -67.04 37.52
C ASN A 749 -10.25 -66.06 38.61
N PHE A 750 -10.23 -64.75 38.37
CA PHE A 750 -10.53 -63.72 39.38
C PHE A 750 -11.81 -62.95 39.04
N PRO A 751 -12.92 -63.12 39.80
CA PRO A 751 -14.18 -62.42 39.54
C PRO A 751 -14.05 -60.89 39.54
N VAL A 752 -13.18 -60.34 40.40
CA VAL A 752 -12.93 -58.89 40.53
C VAL A 752 -12.43 -58.27 39.22
N MET A 753 -11.62 -59.00 38.44
CA MET A 753 -11.07 -58.50 37.17
C MET A 753 -12.15 -58.27 36.10
N ARG A 754 -13.34 -58.85 36.26
CA ARG A 754 -14.48 -58.68 35.34
C ARG A 754 -15.25 -57.37 35.55
N HIS A 755 -14.91 -56.59 36.58
CA HIS A 755 -15.59 -55.33 36.86
C HIS A 755 -15.24 -54.26 35.83
N VAL A 756 -16.22 -53.45 35.39
CA VAL A 756 -16.04 -52.42 34.35
C VAL A 756 -14.95 -51.42 34.71
N LEU A 757 -14.78 -51.11 36.00
CA LEU A 757 -13.69 -50.24 36.50
C LEU A 757 -12.29 -50.79 36.20
N VAL A 758 -12.07 -52.11 36.18
CA VAL A 758 -10.75 -52.70 35.89
C VAL A 758 -10.36 -52.42 34.44
N PHE A 759 -11.31 -52.58 33.51
CA PHE A 759 -11.10 -52.21 32.11
C PHE A 759 -10.82 -50.71 31.94
N TRP A 760 -11.51 -49.85 32.69
CA TRP A 760 -11.22 -48.42 32.70
C TRP A 760 -9.82 -48.09 33.23
N VAL A 761 -9.40 -48.68 34.35
CA VAL A 761 -8.07 -48.46 34.93
C VAL A 761 -6.96 -48.96 33.99
N VAL A 762 -7.10 -50.15 33.42
CA VAL A 762 -6.13 -50.71 32.45
C VAL A 762 -6.10 -49.88 31.17
N GLY A 763 -7.25 -49.50 30.63
CA GLY A 763 -7.35 -48.64 29.45
C GLY A 763 -6.72 -47.26 29.67
N THR A 764 -6.96 -46.67 30.85
CA THR A 764 -6.35 -45.40 31.27
C THR A 764 -4.84 -45.55 31.38
N LEU A 765 -4.34 -46.60 32.02
CA LEU A 765 -2.90 -46.85 32.14
C LEU A 765 -2.22 -46.99 30.77
N ILE A 766 -2.83 -47.71 29.82
CA ILE A 766 -2.34 -47.84 28.44
C ILE A 766 -2.37 -46.49 27.72
N ALA A 767 -3.45 -45.72 27.85
CA ALA A 767 -3.57 -44.39 27.26
C ALA A 767 -2.50 -43.42 27.80
N THR A 768 -2.27 -43.42 29.12
CA THR A 768 -1.23 -42.61 29.76
C THR A 768 0.17 -43.05 29.30
N LEU A 769 0.45 -44.36 29.25
CA LEU A 769 1.73 -44.88 28.71
C LEU A 769 1.95 -44.48 27.24
N SER A 770 0.88 -44.40 26.44
CA SER A 770 0.94 -43.97 25.04
C SER A 770 1.34 -42.50 24.86
N LEU A 771 1.27 -41.66 25.89
CA LEU A 771 1.75 -40.28 25.83
C LEU A 771 3.28 -40.20 25.82
N TRP A 772 3.96 -41.12 26.52
CA TRP A 772 5.43 -41.16 26.56
C TRP A 772 6.05 -42.14 25.57
N TYR A 773 5.35 -43.23 25.23
CA TYR A 773 5.85 -44.31 24.37
C TYR A 773 4.84 -44.74 23.29
N PRO A 774 4.38 -43.84 22.40
CA PRO A 774 3.36 -44.16 21.39
C PRO A 774 3.80 -45.27 20.42
N GLU A 775 5.09 -45.29 20.02
CA GLU A 775 5.63 -46.30 19.11
C GLU A 775 5.57 -47.73 19.69
N PRO A 776 6.17 -48.05 20.87
CA PRO A 776 6.01 -49.36 21.50
C PRO A 776 4.57 -49.76 21.80
N VAL A 777 3.75 -48.83 22.29
CA VAL A 777 2.37 -49.15 22.69
C VAL A 777 1.54 -49.61 21.49
N ILE A 778 1.60 -48.91 20.35
CA ILE A 778 0.86 -49.29 19.13
C ILE A 778 1.38 -50.62 18.54
N LEU A 779 2.68 -50.91 18.66
CA LEU A 779 3.25 -52.19 18.21
C LEU A 779 2.71 -53.39 19.01
N PHE A 780 2.71 -53.33 20.35
CA PHE A 780 2.25 -54.44 21.19
C PHE A 780 0.71 -54.53 21.29
N LEU A 781 0.00 -53.41 21.19
CA LEU A 781 -1.46 -53.36 21.32
C LEU A 781 -2.18 -54.17 20.23
N GLN A 782 -1.66 -54.18 19.01
CA GLN A 782 -2.28 -54.89 17.88
C GLN A 782 -2.40 -56.41 18.10
N PRO A 783 -1.32 -57.18 18.35
CA PRO A 783 -1.43 -58.59 18.71
C PRO A 783 -2.16 -58.82 20.05
N ALA A 784 -2.07 -57.88 21.01
CA ALA A 784 -2.79 -58.00 22.27
C ALA A 784 -4.32 -57.93 22.10
N LEU A 785 -4.83 -57.02 21.26
CA LEU A 785 -6.25 -56.90 20.94
C LEU A 785 -6.79 -58.15 20.23
N ILE A 786 -6.04 -58.70 19.27
CA ILE A 786 -6.42 -59.94 18.57
C ILE A 786 -6.47 -61.11 19.56
N GLY A 787 -5.43 -61.27 20.38
CA GLY A 787 -5.42 -62.27 21.45
C GLY A 787 -6.57 -62.10 22.44
N PHE A 788 -6.99 -60.85 22.70
CA PHE A 788 -8.00 -60.55 23.70
C PHE A 788 -9.40 -60.86 23.18
N ALA A 789 -9.67 -60.54 21.92
CA ALA A 789 -10.88 -60.95 21.23
C ALA A 789 -11.03 -62.48 21.23
N LEU A 790 -9.96 -63.22 20.93
CA LEU A 790 -9.96 -64.69 20.98
C LEU A 790 -10.17 -65.23 22.42
N GLY A 791 -9.52 -64.64 23.41
CA GLY A 791 -9.69 -65.00 24.83
C GLY A 791 -11.11 -64.73 25.34
N LEU A 792 -11.71 -63.61 24.95
CA LEU A 792 -13.08 -63.22 25.29
C LEU A 792 -14.11 -64.13 24.61
N LEU A 793 -13.92 -64.49 23.34
CA LEU A 793 -14.72 -65.49 22.63
C LEU A 793 -14.65 -66.87 23.33
N SER A 794 -13.44 -67.29 23.73
CA SER A 794 -13.24 -68.53 24.50
C SER A 794 -13.99 -68.51 25.84
N SER A 795 -13.91 -67.40 26.58
CA SER A 795 -14.63 -67.21 27.85
C SER A 795 -16.16 -67.24 27.68
N ILE A 796 -16.69 -66.56 26.66
CA ILE A 796 -18.12 -66.62 26.32
C ILE A 796 -18.54 -68.04 25.95
N GLY A 797 -17.75 -68.74 25.13
CA GLY A 797 -17.98 -70.14 24.76
C GLY A 797 -18.02 -71.05 25.99
N GLN A 798 -17.11 -70.86 26.95
CA GLN A 798 -17.09 -71.62 28.19
C GLN A 798 -18.32 -71.33 29.08
N LEU A 799 -18.79 -70.08 29.15
CA LEU A 799 -20.06 -69.75 29.84
C LEU A 799 -21.27 -70.38 29.13
N TRP A 800 -21.31 -70.37 27.80
CA TRP A 800 -22.37 -71.00 27.01
C TRP A 800 -22.40 -72.52 27.23
N TRP A 801 -21.23 -73.17 27.25
CA TRP A 801 -21.10 -74.59 27.54
C TRP A 801 -21.55 -74.90 28.98
N ARG A 802 -21.07 -74.16 29.99
CA ARG A 802 -21.49 -74.32 31.39
C ARG A 802 -22.98 -74.05 31.63
N ARG A 803 -23.64 -73.22 30.80
CA ARG A 803 -25.10 -72.99 30.85
C ARG A 803 -25.91 -74.08 30.15
N ARG A 804 -25.34 -74.75 29.14
CA ARG A 804 -25.97 -75.91 28.47
C ARG A 804 -25.75 -77.22 29.23
N SER A 805 -24.60 -77.38 29.88
CA SER A 805 -24.33 -78.44 30.86
C SER A 805 -25.14 -78.18 32.13
N LYS A 806 -26.42 -78.58 32.14
CA LYS A 806 -27.18 -78.75 33.39
C LYS A 806 -26.33 -79.59 34.36
N PRO A 807 -26.34 -79.30 35.68
CA PRO A 807 -25.81 -80.25 36.64
C PRO A 807 -26.64 -81.53 36.52
N GLN A 808 -25.99 -82.61 36.11
CA GLN A 808 -26.60 -83.94 36.11
C GLN A 808 -26.69 -84.38 37.58
N ILE A 809 -27.81 -84.01 38.22
CA ILE A 809 -28.21 -84.59 39.50
C ILE A 809 -28.61 -86.03 39.22
N GLU A 810 -27.61 -86.90 39.18
CA GLU A 810 -27.80 -88.35 39.12
C GLU A 810 -27.63 -88.90 40.53
N GLY A 811 -28.75 -89.31 41.12
CA GLY A 811 -28.78 -89.85 42.47
C GLY A 811 -28.72 -91.36 42.50
N LYS A 812 -28.25 -91.86 43.65
CA LYS A 812 -28.41 -93.22 44.20
C LYS A 812 -27.52 -94.34 43.65
N THR A 813 -26.97 -95.08 44.63
CA THR A 813 -26.53 -96.50 44.60
C THR A 813 -25.38 -96.86 43.65
N SER A 814 -24.37 -97.63 44.07
CA SER A 814 -24.34 -98.66 45.13
C SER A 814 -23.06 -98.65 45.98
N ALA A 815 -23.06 -99.46 47.04
CA ALA A 815 -21.97 -99.60 48.01
C ALA A 815 -20.71 -100.28 47.46
N ILE A 816 -19.57 -100.05 48.14
CA ILE A 816 -18.49 -100.99 48.55
C ILE A 816 -17.47 -100.12 49.33
N PHE A 817 -17.47 -100.14 50.67
CA PHE A 817 -16.58 -100.97 51.50
C PHE A 817 -15.09 -100.93 51.08
N TRP A 818 -14.25 -100.24 51.87
CA TRP A 818 -13.23 -100.92 52.70
C TRP A 818 -12.81 -100.06 53.90
N ARG A 819 -12.47 -100.74 55.00
CA ARG A 819 -12.04 -100.17 56.28
C ARG A 819 -10.50 -100.18 56.41
N SER A 820 -9.94 -99.15 57.04
CA SER A 820 -8.90 -99.27 58.09
C SER A 820 -8.62 -97.86 58.65
N SER A 821 -8.98 -97.42 59.86
CA SER A 821 -9.05 -98.00 61.22
C SER A 821 -7.71 -98.07 61.99
N ILE A 822 -7.22 -96.91 62.43
CA ILE A 822 -6.39 -96.69 63.65
C ILE A 822 -6.88 -95.32 64.19
N ALA A 823 -7.76 -95.21 65.21
CA ALA A 823 -7.55 -95.39 66.67
C ALA A 823 -6.45 -94.45 67.24
N ALA A 824 -6.60 -93.66 68.30
CA ALA A 824 -7.71 -93.29 69.19
C ALA A 824 -7.29 -91.98 69.96
N PRO A 825 -7.82 -91.59 71.14
CA PRO A 825 -9.06 -90.80 71.28
C PRO A 825 -8.98 -89.59 72.25
N SER A 826 -10.10 -88.87 72.41
CA SER A 826 -10.50 -88.00 73.56
C SER A 826 -9.65 -86.72 73.82
N ARG A 827 -10.14 -85.63 74.42
CA ARG A 827 -11.41 -85.15 75.02
C ARG A 827 -11.44 -83.61 74.74
N GLU A 828 -12.51 -82.81 74.82
CA GLU A 828 -13.51 -82.71 75.89
C GLU A 828 -14.75 -81.86 75.47
N ARG A 829 -15.86 -81.98 76.24
CA ARG A 829 -16.99 -81.00 76.29
C ARG A 829 -16.53 -79.77 77.11
N ALA A 830 -17.16 -78.59 77.21
CA ALA A 830 -18.55 -78.12 77.07
C ALA A 830 -18.52 -76.57 76.79
N THR A 831 -19.55 -75.72 76.84
CA THR A 831 -21.00 -75.79 77.18
C THR A 831 -21.78 -74.69 76.40
N ALA A 832 -23.06 -74.50 76.70
CA ALA A 832 -23.87 -73.28 76.43
C ALA A 832 -24.53 -72.85 77.78
N PRO A 833 -25.54 -71.94 77.90
CA PRO A 833 -26.19 -71.04 76.94
C PRO A 833 -26.34 -69.57 77.50
N PRO A 834 -27.52 -68.87 77.65
CA PRO A 834 -27.60 -67.43 77.32
C PRO A 834 -28.24 -66.52 78.40
N SER A 835 -28.44 -65.21 78.11
CA SER A 835 -29.61 -64.35 78.49
C SER A 835 -29.27 -62.84 78.30
N SER A 836 -30.11 -62.07 77.58
CA SER A 836 -30.95 -60.93 78.07
C SER A 836 -30.16 -59.65 78.48
N VAL A 837 -30.67 -58.40 78.54
CA VAL A 837 -32.01 -57.77 78.59
C VAL A 837 -32.03 -56.48 77.72
N GLN A 838 -33.23 -55.94 77.42
CA GLN A 838 -33.51 -54.61 76.82
C GLN A 838 -33.29 -53.43 77.82
N PRO A 839 -34.02 -52.29 77.75
CA PRO A 839 -34.02 -51.18 76.77
C PRO A 839 -33.77 -49.80 77.42
N SER A 840 -33.80 -48.71 76.63
CA SER A 840 -34.62 -47.48 76.80
C SER A 840 -33.90 -46.25 76.18
N THR A 841 -34.48 -45.09 75.84
CA THR A 841 -35.80 -44.53 75.47
C THR A 841 -35.54 -43.00 75.43
N SER A 842 -36.40 -42.22 74.78
CA SER A 842 -36.63 -40.76 74.95
C SER A 842 -35.94 -39.81 73.94
N LEU A 843 -36.68 -39.05 73.10
CA LEU A 843 -37.52 -37.82 73.27
C LEU A 843 -36.69 -36.53 72.98
N ARG A 844 -37.19 -35.39 72.47
CA ARG A 844 -38.40 -34.99 71.71
C ARG A 844 -38.35 -33.47 71.38
N GLY A 845 -38.77 -33.05 70.18
CA GLY A 845 -39.18 -31.65 69.88
C GLY A 845 -38.05 -30.62 69.71
N SER A 846 -38.26 -29.43 69.13
CA SER A 846 -39.47 -28.78 68.60
C SER A 846 -39.14 -27.72 67.51
N ALA A 847 -40.12 -27.31 66.69
CA ALA A 847 -40.03 -26.24 65.66
C ALA A 847 -40.70 -24.93 66.16
N PRO A 848 -41.18 -23.95 65.35
CA PRO A 848 -40.84 -23.42 64.01
C PRO A 848 -40.74 -21.84 63.99
N VAL A 849 -41.07 -21.18 62.85
CA VAL A 849 -41.25 -19.69 62.60
C VAL A 849 -39.94 -18.90 62.32
N GLY A 850 -39.85 -17.90 61.42
CA GLY A 850 -40.76 -17.37 60.39
C GLY A 850 -40.62 -15.83 60.16
N HIS A 851 -40.82 -15.37 58.91
CA HIS A 851 -40.98 -13.97 58.40
C HIS A 851 -39.78 -13.05 58.02
N SER A 852 -39.89 -12.48 56.80
CA SER A 852 -39.47 -11.13 56.28
C SER A 852 -38.04 -10.60 56.49
N GLY A 853 -37.43 -9.78 55.61
CA GLY A 853 -37.91 -9.04 54.42
C GLY A 853 -37.16 -7.68 54.32
N LEU A 854 -37.20 -7.01 53.15
CA LEU A 854 -36.43 -5.79 52.74
C LEU A 854 -34.94 -6.08 52.43
N GLN A 855 -34.35 -5.72 51.29
CA GLN A 855 -34.27 -4.44 50.54
C GLN A 855 -33.48 -3.31 51.24
N SER A 856 -32.18 -3.24 50.92
CA SER A 856 -31.46 -2.03 50.50
C SER A 856 -30.27 -2.45 49.63
#